data_AF-A0AAU6QK80-F1
#
_entry.id   AF-A0AAU6QK80-F1
#
_cell.length_a   1.000
_cell.length_b   1.000
_cell.length_c   1.000
_cell.angle_alpha   90.00
_cell.angle_beta   90.00
_cell.angle_gamma   90.00
#
_symmetry.space_group_name_H-M   'P 1'
#
loop_
_entity.id
_entity.type
_entity.pdbx_description
1 polymer ?
#
loop_
_entity_poly.entity_id
_entity_poly.type
_entity_poly.pdbx_seq_one_letter_code
_entity_poly.pdbx_strand_id
1 'polypeptide(L)'
;MRSMAARLVRDSSIVFFLLIFFAFLPGSARAADCRAGTLVTVVAHLDDDLLFVDPAISERLDAGWCITTVHLIGGANGADFAYVQTRERASRLAYARMAGAPDDWAESNIPIAGKLVHQMVLKAKPQVHLLELRLPGGGVRGGREPLGLLWEQRATLSTYPMNADGSVRVQYDRAALSATLRAILADASQIFTLNPDTVPFIEHPDHIFAARITRHVAQTLDKSVPIEYHITYPTGGWPANLPAAEVQRKRDIVASYFAIDGSDSSHVFGEYQWDGNWVARRYAFADRTDRPAADFQPHPVQLFNAASNRCLSANSAGREPLLAACTGSPTQQWRWQPLAVYPGNAHNAALVSVATAQCIAERDGFLISEACDQWDSAQRWTPWDFGLVYTPQRHCLGENDGKLTMRGCTLLTTRYRWATTQHTQATDLRLATAMYGDIAGRGDQSAIYVQRQHDGPGFNVYAASLSKASRPVLWYANPVPFDYRSTTPSCANDKLCFDSVRFLLGDFDGDGRADLMVISARRGGTAFWLLRNAGDRFDAPRLWLQTGDVLKPELAQQYVAADFTGSRRASVLIVQKRADSGLDLWIASSTGAASPAPVLWAQAKNLPQNTNFLPVHTEGSRASLVALDGSDGRLALTQIANDGAHLLIGERRVLPARFVPDFVKAAVGALHGKDSDALLLLTPHLDSASDDAVIDISTVDLAGAAKAPIQAAVLRGMSWSDVFPALVRDNRNTALVLYRRTDATLGDFYFTGGSAALLRYPVGEGFALGTAQDLGELPGLFSETVRIDRLAQ
;
A
#
# COMPACT_ATOMS: atom_id res chain seq x y z
N MET A 1 35.42 17.70 58.53
CA MET A 1 35.93 16.89 59.67
C MET A 1 34.74 16.39 60.47
N ARG A 2 34.59 15.05 60.59
CA ARG A 2 33.91 14.25 61.65
C ARG A 2 32.43 14.56 61.96
N SER A 3 31.52 13.63 62.20
CA SER A 3 31.50 12.16 62.26
C SER A 3 30.03 11.71 62.33
N MET A 4 29.81 10.44 61.98
CA MET A 4 28.57 9.67 61.95
C MET A 4 27.85 9.48 63.31
N ALA A 5 26.61 8.99 63.18
CA ALA A 5 26.00 7.86 63.90
C ALA A 5 25.08 8.14 65.10
N ALA A 6 23.78 7.98 64.82
CA ALA A 6 22.92 6.89 65.28
C ALA A 6 22.34 6.88 66.72
N ARG A 7 20.99 6.70 66.70
CA ARG A 7 20.16 5.78 67.52
C ARG A 7 19.49 6.28 68.82
N LEU A 8 18.16 6.31 68.71
CA LEU A 8 17.16 5.50 69.43
C LEU A 8 16.29 6.15 70.53
N VAL A 9 15.03 5.68 70.51
CA VAL A 9 13.96 5.73 71.54
C VAL A 9 13.15 7.04 71.59
N ARG A 10 11.84 7.10 71.84
CA ARG A 10 10.63 6.28 71.60
C ARG A 10 9.50 7.14 72.20
N ASP A 11 8.35 7.17 71.55
CA ASP A 11 7.01 7.46 72.07
C ASP A 11 6.75 8.80 72.80
N SER A 12 6.06 9.72 72.12
CA SER A 12 4.69 10.13 72.48
C SER A 12 4.26 11.33 71.62
N SER A 13 3.13 11.23 70.91
CA SER A 13 2.09 12.28 70.80
C SER A 13 1.11 11.99 69.66
N ILE A 14 -0.12 11.63 70.05
CA ILE A 14 -1.43 12.11 69.54
C ILE A 14 -1.49 12.46 68.04
N VAL A 15 -2.19 11.65 67.24
CA VAL A 15 -2.83 12.12 66.00
C VAL A 15 -4.27 11.60 65.92
N PHE A 16 -5.18 12.55 65.78
CA PHE A 16 -6.61 12.44 65.56
C PHE A 16 -6.91 11.56 64.32
N PHE A 17 -7.67 10.47 64.47
CA PHE A 17 -8.26 9.76 63.34
C PHE A 17 -9.52 10.50 62.88
N LEU A 18 -9.41 11.26 61.80
CA LEU A 18 -10.55 11.80 61.05
C LEU A 18 -10.85 10.82 59.90
N LEU A 19 -11.82 9.94 60.12
CA LEU A 19 -12.40 9.08 59.10
C LEU A 19 -13.23 9.97 58.14
N ILE A 20 -12.60 10.46 57.08
CA ILE A 20 -13.32 11.04 55.94
C ILE A 20 -13.79 9.88 55.06
N PHE A 21 -15.05 9.47 55.25
CA PHE A 21 -15.78 8.67 54.26
C PHE A 21 -16.00 9.55 53.02
N PHE A 22 -15.09 9.50 52.05
CA PHE A 22 -15.44 9.90 50.69
C PHE A 22 -16.37 8.81 50.13
N ALA A 23 -17.67 9.06 50.22
CA ALA A 23 -18.64 8.38 49.39
C ALA A 23 -18.32 8.73 47.93
N PHE A 24 -17.58 7.85 47.25
CA PHE A 24 -17.53 7.82 45.80
C PHE A 24 -18.94 7.50 45.31
N LEU A 25 -19.75 8.55 45.06
CA LEU A 25 -20.91 8.40 44.21
C LEU A 25 -20.37 7.98 42.83
N PRO A 26 -20.78 6.81 42.29
CA PRO A 26 -20.40 6.45 40.93
C PRO A 26 -20.95 7.54 40.02
N GLY A 27 -20.06 8.29 39.37
CA GLY A 27 -20.47 9.25 38.36
C GLY A 27 -21.29 8.51 37.32
N SER A 28 -22.56 8.90 37.14
CA SER A 28 -23.41 8.31 36.12
C SER A 28 -22.69 8.44 34.78
N ALA A 29 -22.47 7.31 34.10
CA ALA A 29 -21.89 7.30 32.77
C ALA A 29 -22.72 8.25 31.89
N ARG A 30 -22.10 9.35 31.45
CA ARG A 30 -22.76 10.32 30.58
C ARG A 30 -23.07 9.61 29.27
N ALA A 31 -24.33 9.64 28.85
CA ALA A 31 -24.72 9.12 27.54
C ALA A 31 -23.88 9.79 26.44
N ALA A 32 -23.49 9.01 25.42
CA ALA A 32 -22.71 9.53 24.30
C ALA A 32 -23.47 10.64 23.55
N ASP A 33 -22.75 11.69 23.13
CA ASP A 33 -23.31 12.76 22.31
C ASP A 33 -23.09 12.43 20.83
N CYS A 34 -24.14 11.98 20.14
CA CYS A 34 -24.07 11.58 18.74
C CYS A 34 -24.51 12.69 17.76
N ARG A 35 -24.53 13.97 18.18
CA ARG A 35 -25.00 15.08 17.33
C ARG A 35 -24.22 15.24 16.01
N ALA A 36 -22.94 14.88 16.00
CA ALA A 36 -22.12 14.92 14.79
C ALA A 36 -22.55 13.87 13.74
N GLY A 37 -23.19 12.79 14.18
CA GLY A 37 -23.65 11.67 13.37
C GLY A 37 -23.33 10.32 14.02
N THR A 38 -23.94 9.28 13.47
CA THR A 38 -23.67 7.88 13.85
C THR A 38 -23.15 7.12 12.62
N LEU A 39 -21.93 6.61 12.72
CA LEU A 39 -21.37 5.66 11.75
C LEU A 39 -21.70 4.24 12.23
N VAL A 40 -22.31 3.44 11.36
CA VAL A 40 -22.43 1.99 11.56
C VAL A 40 -21.59 1.27 10.51
N THR A 41 -20.57 0.54 10.96
CA THR A 41 -19.73 -0.30 10.11
C THR A 41 -20.13 -1.76 10.30
N VAL A 42 -20.50 -2.47 9.23
CA VAL A 42 -20.82 -3.91 9.30
C VAL A 42 -19.85 -4.67 8.41
N VAL A 43 -19.06 -5.56 9.01
CA VAL A 43 -18.07 -6.40 8.32
C VAL A 43 -18.20 -7.85 8.78
N ALA A 44 -17.45 -8.75 8.14
CA ALA A 44 -17.53 -10.16 8.48
C ALA A 44 -16.74 -10.45 9.76
N HIS A 45 -15.44 -10.18 9.73
CA HIS A 45 -14.46 -10.55 10.75
C HIS A 45 -13.91 -9.34 11.52
N LEU A 46 -13.29 -9.61 12.67
CA LEU A 46 -12.87 -8.62 13.66
C LEU A 46 -11.62 -7.79 13.27
N ASP A 47 -10.99 -8.11 12.15
CA ASP A 47 -9.87 -7.40 11.55
C ASP A 47 -10.24 -6.65 10.26
N ASP A 48 -11.40 -6.94 9.67
CA ASP A 48 -11.79 -6.41 8.36
C ASP A 48 -11.95 -4.88 8.36
N ASP A 49 -12.56 -4.34 9.41
CA ASP A 49 -12.76 -2.92 9.58
C ASP A 49 -11.42 -2.19 9.79
N LEU A 50 -10.48 -2.81 10.50
CA LEU A 50 -9.13 -2.29 10.72
C LEU A 50 -8.29 -2.34 9.43
N LEU A 51 -8.39 -3.41 8.64
CA LEU A 51 -7.60 -3.61 7.44
C LEU A 51 -8.16 -2.87 6.22
N PHE A 52 -9.48 -2.81 6.05
CA PHE A 52 -10.11 -2.35 4.82
C PHE A 52 -10.93 -1.06 4.96
N VAL A 53 -11.40 -0.71 6.15
CA VAL A 53 -12.28 0.45 6.37
C VAL A 53 -11.55 1.65 7.00
N ASP A 54 -10.73 1.43 8.03
CA ASP A 54 -9.85 2.46 8.59
C ASP A 54 -8.88 3.00 7.50
N PRO A 55 -8.58 4.31 7.41
CA PRO A 55 -8.78 5.39 8.38
C PRO A 55 -10.18 6.03 8.44
N ALA A 56 -11.17 5.63 7.63
CA ALA A 56 -12.45 6.36 7.66
C ALA A 56 -13.24 6.23 8.98
N ILE A 57 -13.00 5.15 9.74
CA ILE A 57 -13.50 5.02 11.11
C ILE A 57 -12.82 6.06 12.00
N SER A 58 -11.48 6.08 11.99
CA SER A 58 -10.68 7.07 12.71
C SER A 58 -11.08 8.51 12.38
N GLU A 59 -11.31 8.84 11.11
CA GLU A 59 -11.75 10.17 10.66
C GLU A 59 -13.10 10.59 11.28
N ARG A 60 -14.08 9.67 11.31
CA ARG A 60 -15.39 9.93 11.90
C ARG A 60 -15.30 10.05 13.42
N LEU A 61 -14.48 9.21 14.05
CA LEU A 61 -14.23 9.28 15.49
C LEU A 61 -13.60 10.62 15.87
N ASP A 62 -12.60 11.08 15.13
CA ASP A 62 -11.94 12.37 15.33
C ASP A 62 -12.91 13.55 15.09
N ALA A 63 -13.88 13.38 14.18
CA ALA A 63 -14.97 14.34 13.94
C ALA A 63 -16.08 14.31 15.01
N GLY A 64 -15.93 13.49 16.06
CA GLY A 64 -16.88 13.42 17.18
C GLY A 64 -18.12 12.58 16.93
N TRP A 65 -18.12 11.71 15.92
CA TRP A 65 -19.25 10.82 15.63
C TRP A 65 -19.34 9.70 16.67
N CYS A 66 -20.54 9.15 16.81
CA CYS A 66 -20.74 7.84 17.43
C CYS A 66 -20.35 6.75 16.43
N ILE A 67 -19.56 5.79 16.90
CA ILE A 67 -19.00 4.71 16.10
C ILE A 67 -19.57 3.39 16.62
N THR A 68 -20.31 2.69 15.77
CA THR A 68 -20.79 1.34 16.04
C THR A 68 -20.21 0.40 15.00
N THR A 69 -19.33 -0.51 15.40
CA THR A 69 -18.79 -1.55 14.52
C THR A 69 -19.43 -2.89 14.85
N VAL A 70 -19.88 -3.59 13.82
CA VAL A 70 -20.60 -4.85 13.90
C VAL A 70 -19.79 -5.92 13.19
N HIS A 71 -19.39 -6.94 13.92
CA HIS A 71 -18.80 -8.15 13.34
C HIS A 71 -19.84 -9.25 13.33
N LEU A 72 -20.13 -9.79 12.14
CA LEU A 72 -21.08 -10.87 12.00
C LEU A 72 -20.51 -12.18 12.56
N ILE A 73 -19.22 -12.42 12.33
CA ILE A 73 -18.52 -13.66 12.63
C ILE A 73 -17.58 -13.46 13.81
N GLY A 74 -17.60 -14.39 14.76
CA GLY A 74 -16.75 -14.30 15.96
C GLY A 74 -15.36 -14.93 15.79
N GLY A 75 -15.17 -15.85 14.86
CA GLY A 75 -13.95 -16.67 14.75
C GLY A 75 -13.49 -16.88 13.31
N ALA A 76 -12.78 -17.97 13.06
CA ALA A 76 -12.42 -18.46 11.74
C ALA A 76 -13.10 -19.83 11.49
N ASN A 77 -12.96 -20.39 10.28
CA ASN A 77 -13.44 -21.73 9.99
C ASN A 77 -12.90 -22.76 10.99
N GLY A 78 -13.80 -23.46 11.68
CA GLY A 78 -13.45 -24.50 12.65
C GLY A 78 -12.83 -23.99 13.96
N ALA A 79 -12.82 -22.68 14.21
CA ALA A 79 -12.31 -22.11 15.45
C ALA A 79 -13.13 -22.53 16.68
N ASP A 80 -12.49 -22.57 17.84
CA ASP A 80 -13.16 -22.73 19.13
C ASP A 80 -13.56 -21.38 19.73
N PHE A 81 -14.27 -21.41 20.87
CA PHE A 81 -14.74 -20.20 21.53
C PHE A 81 -13.59 -19.41 22.20
N ALA A 82 -12.50 -20.06 22.60
CA ALA A 82 -11.37 -19.37 23.20
C ALA A 82 -10.68 -18.45 22.16
N TYR A 83 -10.64 -18.89 20.90
CA TYR A 83 -10.16 -18.06 19.80
C TYR A 83 -11.08 -16.85 19.54
N VAL A 84 -12.41 -17.04 19.57
CA VAL A 84 -13.39 -15.92 19.48
C VAL A 84 -13.10 -14.85 20.55
N GLN A 85 -12.97 -15.27 21.81
CA GLN A 85 -12.64 -14.36 22.92
C GLN A 85 -11.26 -13.70 22.75
N THR A 86 -10.33 -14.34 22.03
CA THR A 86 -9.00 -13.78 21.74
C THR A 86 -9.11 -12.64 20.73
N ARG A 87 -9.87 -12.83 19.65
CA ARG A 87 -10.14 -11.78 18.64
C ARG A 87 -10.89 -10.58 19.23
N GLU A 88 -11.83 -10.81 20.15
CA GLU A 88 -12.54 -9.73 20.84
C GLU A 88 -11.62 -8.90 21.75
N ARG A 89 -10.67 -9.56 22.44
CA ARG A 89 -9.61 -8.84 23.19
C ARG A 89 -8.72 -8.02 22.25
N ALA A 90 -8.33 -8.60 21.11
CA ALA A 90 -7.52 -7.92 20.10
C ALA A 90 -8.24 -6.66 19.54
N SER A 91 -9.54 -6.78 19.25
CA SER A 91 -10.37 -5.69 18.74
C SER A 91 -10.50 -4.55 19.74
N ARG A 92 -10.80 -4.87 21.01
CA ARG A 92 -10.86 -3.88 22.09
C ARG A 92 -9.57 -3.09 22.23
N LEU A 93 -8.43 -3.77 22.16
CA LEU A 93 -7.14 -3.11 22.25
C LEU A 93 -6.87 -2.18 21.07
N ALA A 94 -7.16 -2.63 19.85
CA ALA A 94 -7.01 -1.83 18.64
C ALA A 94 -7.92 -0.59 18.66
N TYR A 95 -9.18 -0.73 19.07
CA TYR A 95 -10.12 0.38 19.19
C TYR A 95 -9.76 1.35 20.33
N ALA A 96 -9.28 0.84 21.46
CA ALA A 96 -8.77 1.68 22.55
C ALA A 96 -7.60 2.55 22.07
N ARG A 97 -6.66 1.96 21.30
CA ARG A 97 -5.58 2.69 20.65
C ARG A 97 -6.08 3.69 19.61
N MET A 98 -6.98 3.29 18.70
CA MET A 98 -7.59 4.14 17.69
C MET A 98 -8.24 5.39 18.33
N ALA A 99 -8.91 5.18 19.45
CA ALA A 99 -9.59 6.20 20.23
C ALA A 99 -8.67 7.04 21.12
N GLY A 100 -7.40 6.66 21.30
CA GLY A 100 -6.47 7.29 22.23
C GLY A 100 -6.95 7.21 23.69
N ALA A 101 -7.57 6.10 24.08
CA ALA A 101 -8.21 5.91 25.38
C ALA A 101 -7.78 4.59 26.02
N PRO A 102 -7.82 4.45 27.36
CA PRO A 102 -7.48 3.19 28.03
C PRO A 102 -8.33 2.02 27.52
N ASP A 103 -7.72 0.83 27.42
CA ASP A 103 -8.41 -0.43 27.12
C ASP A 103 -9.26 -0.89 28.31
N ASP A 104 -10.36 -0.17 28.56
CA ASP A 104 -11.31 -0.44 29.63
C ASP A 104 -12.74 -0.35 29.10
N TRP A 105 -13.41 -1.50 29.06
CA TRP A 105 -14.68 -1.70 28.36
C TRP A 105 -15.77 -2.16 29.32
N ALA A 106 -17.00 -1.71 29.07
CA ALA A 106 -18.20 -2.29 29.65
C ALA A 106 -18.74 -3.34 28.68
N GLU A 107 -18.73 -4.60 29.09
CA GLU A 107 -19.19 -5.73 28.29
C GLU A 107 -20.56 -6.21 28.78
N SER A 108 -21.50 -6.46 27.87
CA SER A 108 -22.83 -6.98 28.20
C SER A 108 -23.47 -7.71 27.02
N ASN A 109 -24.51 -8.51 27.27
CA ASN A 109 -25.31 -9.12 26.21
C ASN A 109 -26.66 -8.41 26.14
N ILE A 110 -26.95 -7.75 25.02
CA ILE A 110 -28.16 -6.93 24.85
C ILE A 110 -29.14 -7.59 23.87
N PRO A 111 -30.46 -7.53 24.13
CA PRO A 111 -31.45 -7.99 23.18
C PRO A 111 -31.66 -6.97 22.06
N ILE A 112 -31.41 -7.36 20.81
CA ILE A 112 -31.71 -6.58 19.61
C ILE A 112 -32.64 -7.41 18.74
N ALA A 113 -33.82 -6.89 18.42
CA ALA A 113 -34.86 -7.62 17.69
C ALA A 113 -35.15 -9.03 18.25
N GLY A 114 -35.07 -9.18 19.59
CA GLY A 114 -35.30 -10.45 20.28
C GLY A 114 -34.14 -11.45 20.24
N LYS A 115 -32.97 -11.07 19.72
CA LYS A 115 -31.75 -11.87 19.69
C LYS A 115 -30.68 -11.24 20.57
N LEU A 116 -29.94 -12.05 21.33
CA LEU A 116 -28.81 -11.54 22.10
C LEU A 116 -27.64 -11.23 21.17
N VAL A 117 -27.05 -10.06 21.36
CA VAL A 117 -25.82 -9.60 20.71
C VAL A 117 -24.85 -9.19 21.82
N HIS A 118 -23.60 -9.60 21.70
CA HIS A 118 -22.57 -9.24 22.65
C HIS A 118 -22.07 -7.82 22.35
N GLN A 119 -22.13 -6.92 23.32
CA GLN A 119 -21.78 -5.51 23.19
C GLN A 119 -20.57 -5.19 24.07
N MET A 120 -19.62 -4.45 23.50
CA MET A 120 -18.49 -3.86 24.20
C MET A 120 -18.54 -2.34 24.01
N VAL A 121 -18.63 -1.57 25.10
CA VAL A 121 -18.64 -0.09 25.09
C VAL A 121 -17.39 0.44 25.77
N LEU A 122 -16.63 1.30 25.08
CA LEU A 122 -15.40 1.89 25.62
C LEU A 122 -15.74 2.91 26.72
N LYS A 123 -15.37 2.64 27.97
CA LYS A 123 -15.86 3.45 29.11
C LYS A 123 -15.43 4.92 29.04
N ALA A 124 -14.18 5.16 28.63
CA ALA A 124 -13.63 6.51 28.52
C ALA A 124 -14.19 7.30 27.32
N LYS A 125 -14.69 6.60 26.30
CA LYS A 125 -15.34 7.18 25.11
C LYS A 125 -16.59 6.36 24.77
N PRO A 126 -17.70 6.55 25.50
CA PRO A 126 -18.91 5.72 25.37
C PRO A 126 -19.63 5.89 24.03
N GLN A 127 -19.10 6.70 23.12
CA GLN A 127 -19.51 6.80 21.72
C GLN A 127 -18.94 5.67 20.83
N VAL A 128 -17.99 4.86 21.32
CA VAL A 128 -17.38 3.73 20.58
C VAL A 128 -17.94 2.41 21.08
N HIS A 129 -18.68 1.73 20.21
CA HIS A 129 -19.40 0.48 20.48
C HIS A 129 -18.95 -0.60 19.50
N LEU A 130 -18.66 -1.79 20.02
CA LEU A 130 -18.43 -3.00 19.22
C LEU A 130 -19.57 -3.98 19.49
N LEU A 131 -20.15 -4.55 18.43
CA LEU A 131 -21.26 -5.50 18.47
C LEU A 131 -20.85 -6.81 17.81
N GLU A 132 -20.78 -7.87 18.60
CA GLU A 132 -20.37 -9.21 18.16
C GLU A 132 -21.59 -10.12 18.06
N LEU A 133 -21.94 -10.54 16.84
CA LEU A 133 -23.00 -11.54 16.64
C LEU A 133 -22.50 -12.97 16.87
N ARG A 134 -21.18 -13.17 16.80
CA ARG A 134 -20.53 -14.46 17.02
C ARG A 134 -21.05 -15.61 16.13
N LEU A 135 -21.42 -15.34 14.88
CA LEU A 135 -21.74 -16.41 13.92
C LEU A 135 -20.46 -17.21 13.55
N PRO A 136 -20.60 -18.48 13.12
CA PRO A 136 -19.47 -19.26 12.63
C PRO A 136 -18.98 -18.73 11.28
N GLY A 137 -17.65 -18.73 11.10
CA GLY A 137 -17.00 -18.32 9.84
C GLY A 137 -16.78 -19.47 8.86
N GLY A 138 -16.65 -19.11 7.60
CA GLY A 138 -16.32 -19.95 6.45
C GLY A 138 -14.84 -19.95 6.11
N GLY A 139 -14.47 -20.71 5.07
CA GLY A 139 -13.08 -20.92 4.68
C GLY A 139 -12.62 -19.89 3.64
N VAL A 140 -11.40 -19.37 3.81
CA VAL A 140 -10.80 -18.39 2.86
C VAL A 140 -10.77 -18.93 1.42
N ARG A 141 -10.44 -20.21 1.24
CA ARG A 141 -10.30 -20.89 -0.07
C ARG A 141 -11.42 -21.88 -0.34
N GLY A 142 -12.62 -21.51 0.12
CA GLY A 142 -13.82 -22.30 -0.04
C GLY A 142 -13.97 -23.45 0.95
N GLY A 143 -15.01 -24.24 0.72
CA GLY A 143 -15.54 -25.17 1.71
C GLY A 143 -16.92 -24.74 2.18
N ARG A 144 -17.21 -24.93 3.47
CA ARG A 144 -18.49 -24.55 4.05
C ARG A 144 -18.50 -23.04 4.32
N GLU A 145 -19.46 -22.32 3.75
CA GLU A 145 -19.65 -20.87 3.98
C GLU A 145 -20.94 -20.62 4.75
N PRO A 146 -20.91 -20.50 6.10
CA PRO A 146 -22.11 -20.41 6.91
C PRO A 146 -23.03 -19.25 6.54
N LEU A 147 -22.50 -18.04 6.31
CA LEU A 147 -23.31 -16.89 5.90
C LEU A 147 -23.98 -17.12 4.54
N GLY A 148 -23.27 -17.69 3.58
CA GLY A 148 -23.84 -18.07 2.29
C GLY A 148 -24.95 -19.11 2.41
N LEU A 149 -24.78 -20.12 3.29
CA LEU A 149 -25.83 -21.10 3.55
C LEU A 149 -27.06 -20.49 4.21
N LEU A 150 -26.88 -19.58 5.16
CA LEU A 150 -28.00 -18.86 5.78
C LEU A 150 -28.74 -18.02 4.74
N TRP A 151 -28.00 -17.29 3.92
CA TRP A 151 -28.58 -16.30 3.01
C TRP A 151 -29.22 -16.91 1.77
N GLU A 152 -28.51 -17.80 1.07
CA GLU A 152 -28.92 -18.38 -0.21
C GLU A 152 -29.65 -19.72 -0.04
N GLN A 153 -29.24 -20.53 0.95
CA GLN A 153 -29.79 -21.88 1.19
C GLN A 153 -30.75 -21.94 2.39
N ARG A 154 -31.10 -20.78 2.99
CA ARG A 154 -32.03 -20.64 4.12
C ARG A 154 -31.67 -21.48 5.35
N ALA A 155 -30.38 -21.75 5.56
CA ALA A 155 -29.93 -22.44 6.76
C ALA A 155 -30.17 -21.61 8.03
N THR A 156 -30.32 -22.30 9.15
CA THR A 156 -30.28 -21.67 10.49
C THR A 156 -28.90 -21.93 11.09
N LEU A 157 -28.23 -20.86 11.53
CA LEU A 157 -26.94 -20.93 12.19
C LEU A 157 -27.09 -20.77 13.70
N SER A 158 -26.25 -21.46 14.46
CA SER A 158 -26.08 -21.21 15.88
C SER A 158 -24.77 -20.44 16.09
N THR A 159 -24.81 -19.42 16.93
CA THR A 159 -23.63 -18.65 17.31
C THR A 159 -22.66 -19.48 18.16
N TYR A 160 -21.44 -19.00 18.32
CA TYR A 160 -20.66 -19.31 19.51
C TYR A 160 -21.39 -18.84 20.78
N PRO A 161 -20.99 -19.33 21.98
CA PRO A 161 -21.58 -18.87 23.23
C PRO A 161 -21.61 -17.35 23.37
N MET A 162 -22.66 -16.80 23.96
CA MET A 162 -22.82 -15.37 24.24
C MET A 162 -22.19 -14.99 25.58
N ASN A 163 -22.25 -15.89 26.56
CA ASN A 163 -21.65 -15.64 27.87
C ASN A 163 -20.17 -16.07 27.87
N ALA A 164 -19.35 -15.35 28.62
CA ALA A 164 -17.91 -15.63 28.73
C ALA A 164 -17.60 -17.02 29.35
N ASP A 165 -18.56 -17.60 30.09
CA ASP A 165 -18.47 -18.94 30.68
C ASP A 165 -18.78 -20.08 29.67
N GLY A 166 -19.05 -19.75 28.41
CA GLY A 166 -19.36 -20.74 27.36
C GLY A 166 -20.83 -21.14 27.30
N SER A 167 -21.72 -20.48 28.06
CA SER A 167 -23.17 -20.71 28.02
C SER A 167 -23.92 -19.79 27.03
N VAL A 168 -25.17 -20.15 26.75
CA VAL A 168 -26.13 -19.43 25.88
C VAL A 168 -25.68 -19.32 24.42
N ARG A 169 -26.44 -19.91 23.49
CA ARG A 169 -26.24 -19.75 22.04
C ARG A 169 -27.49 -19.16 21.42
N VAL A 170 -27.32 -18.32 20.42
CA VAL A 170 -28.42 -17.70 19.67
C VAL A 170 -28.53 -18.37 18.31
N GLN A 171 -29.76 -18.55 17.84
CA GLN A 171 -30.02 -19.05 16.50
C GLN A 171 -30.43 -17.91 15.57
N TYR A 172 -29.83 -17.85 14.40
CA TYR A 172 -30.14 -16.92 13.33
C TYR A 172 -30.53 -17.67 12.06
N ASP A 173 -31.72 -17.37 11.54
CA ASP A 173 -32.07 -17.58 10.15
C ASP A 173 -31.99 -16.24 9.39
N ARG A 174 -32.33 -16.25 8.10
CA ARG A 174 -32.33 -15.04 7.25
C ARG A 174 -33.20 -13.91 7.81
N ALA A 175 -34.38 -14.22 8.34
CA ALA A 175 -35.32 -13.22 8.82
C ALA A 175 -34.84 -12.60 10.15
N ALA A 176 -34.39 -13.42 11.09
CA ALA A 176 -33.83 -13.00 12.35
C ALA A 176 -32.58 -12.11 12.17
N LEU A 177 -31.67 -12.51 11.28
CA LEU A 177 -30.47 -11.71 11.00
C LEU A 177 -30.84 -10.37 10.37
N SER A 178 -31.75 -10.37 9.40
CA SER A 178 -32.23 -9.14 8.76
C SER A 178 -32.90 -8.19 9.75
N ALA A 179 -33.75 -8.70 10.64
CA ALA A 179 -34.42 -7.89 11.66
C ALA A 179 -33.43 -7.30 12.67
N THR A 180 -32.41 -8.08 13.07
CA THR A 180 -31.36 -7.64 13.99
C THR A 180 -30.51 -6.53 13.37
N LEU A 181 -30.04 -6.73 12.13
CA LEU A 181 -29.27 -5.71 11.42
C LEU A 181 -30.10 -4.47 11.11
N ARG A 182 -31.38 -4.61 10.76
CA ARG A 182 -32.27 -3.45 10.52
C ARG A 182 -32.40 -2.59 11.78
N ALA A 183 -32.49 -3.23 12.95
CA ALA A 183 -32.54 -2.51 14.23
C ALA A 183 -31.22 -1.79 14.54
N ILE A 184 -30.07 -2.41 14.23
CA ILE A 184 -28.75 -1.77 14.42
C ILE A 184 -28.57 -0.59 13.47
N LEU A 185 -28.97 -0.73 12.21
CA LEU A 185 -28.80 0.30 11.17
C LEU A 185 -29.82 1.44 11.28
N ALA A 186 -30.84 1.33 12.12
CA ALA A 186 -31.98 2.24 12.17
C ALA A 186 -31.59 3.71 12.40
N ASP A 187 -30.55 3.94 13.20
CA ASP A 187 -30.07 5.28 13.59
C ASP A 187 -28.79 5.70 12.84
N ALA A 188 -28.36 4.93 11.84
CA ALA A 188 -27.17 5.24 11.06
C ALA A 188 -27.33 6.56 10.27
N SER A 189 -26.37 7.45 10.44
CA SER A 189 -26.19 8.62 9.57
C SER A 189 -25.29 8.31 8.37
N GLN A 190 -24.42 7.30 8.52
CA GLN A 190 -23.58 6.73 7.47
C GLN A 190 -23.37 5.24 7.73
N ILE A 191 -23.32 4.45 6.67
CA ILE A 191 -23.08 3.00 6.74
C ILE A 191 -21.80 2.66 5.99
N PHE A 192 -20.91 1.89 6.61
CA PHE A 192 -19.78 1.26 5.94
C PHE A 192 -19.95 -0.26 5.91
N THR A 193 -19.57 -0.87 4.80
CA THR A 193 -19.43 -2.32 4.68
C THR A 193 -18.39 -2.67 3.61
N LEU A 194 -18.19 -3.95 3.34
CA LEU A 194 -17.21 -4.47 2.37
C LEU A 194 -17.81 -4.52 0.95
N ASN A 195 -17.11 -5.11 -0.01
CA ASN A 195 -17.56 -5.17 -1.40
C ASN A 195 -18.58 -6.33 -1.64
N PRO A 196 -19.86 -6.04 -1.93
CA PRO A 196 -20.88 -7.07 -2.17
C PRO A 196 -20.82 -7.67 -3.59
N ASP A 197 -20.21 -6.96 -4.54
CA ASP A 197 -20.32 -7.20 -5.97
C ASP A 197 -19.05 -7.85 -6.55
N THR A 198 -18.63 -8.91 -5.86
CA THR A 198 -17.54 -9.79 -6.27
C THR A 198 -17.97 -11.25 -6.12
N VAL A 199 -17.12 -12.18 -6.52
CA VAL A 199 -17.35 -13.62 -6.42
C VAL A 199 -16.34 -14.27 -5.47
N PRO A 200 -16.68 -15.41 -4.86
CA PRO A 200 -15.74 -16.18 -4.04
C PRO A 200 -14.38 -16.38 -4.71
N PHE A 201 -13.35 -16.53 -3.90
CA PHE A 201 -11.95 -16.65 -4.29
C PHE A 201 -11.31 -15.32 -4.72
N ILE A 202 -11.98 -14.44 -5.49
CA ILE A 202 -11.56 -13.01 -5.54
C ILE A 202 -11.59 -12.39 -4.16
N GLU A 203 -12.55 -12.83 -3.36
CA GLU A 203 -12.77 -12.36 -2.02
C GLU A 203 -13.16 -13.51 -1.09
N HIS A 204 -12.95 -13.31 0.21
CA HIS A 204 -13.49 -14.19 1.23
C HIS A 204 -15.03 -14.22 1.12
N PRO A 205 -15.68 -15.40 1.03
CA PRO A 205 -17.12 -15.45 0.81
C PRO A 205 -17.91 -14.78 1.94
N ASP A 206 -17.47 -14.92 3.19
CA ASP A 206 -18.08 -14.17 4.29
C ASP A 206 -18.05 -12.64 4.12
N HIS A 207 -17.00 -12.05 3.55
CA HIS A 207 -16.96 -10.60 3.27
C HIS A 207 -18.05 -10.21 2.28
N ILE A 208 -18.18 -11.02 1.22
CA ILE A 208 -19.20 -10.85 0.19
C ILE A 208 -20.60 -10.93 0.83
N PHE A 209 -20.88 -11.99 1.59
CA PHE A 209 -22.20 -12.17 2.19
C PHE A 209 -22.49 -11.13 3.26
N ALA A 210 -21.53 -10.75 4.10
CA ALA A 210 -21.70 -9.67 5.07
C ALA A 210 -22.10 -8.36 4.38
N ALA A 211 -21.41 -7.98 3.30
CA ALA A 211 -21.71 -6.80 2.52
C ALA A 211 -23.06 -6.88 1.80
N ARG A 212 -23.39 -8.02 1.19
CA ARG A 212 -24.67 -8.23 0.49
C ARG A 212 -25.85 -8.17 1.46
N ILE A 213 -25.75 -8.84 2.59
CA ILE A 213 -26.77 -8.83 3.65
C ILE A 213 -26.97 -7.41 4.15
N THR A 214 -25.88 -6.69 4.45
CA THR A 214 -25.93 -5.30 4.92
C THR A 214 -26.60 -4.40 3.90
N ARG A 215 -26.21 -4.45 2.63
CA ARG A 215 -26.86 -3.70 1.54
C ARG A 215 -28.35 -3.99 1.46
N HIS A 216 -28.72 -5.28 1.43
CA HIS A 216 -30.10 -5.72 1.32
C HIS A 216 -30.96 -5.20 2.48
N VAL A 217 -30.46 -5.31 3.72
CA VAL A 217 -31.17 -4.83 4.90
C VAL A 217 -31.25 -3.31 4.94
N ALA A 218 -30.15 -2.62 4.60
CA ALA A 218 -30.10 -1.16 4.61
C ALA A 218 -31.12 -0.55 3.63
N GLN A 219 -31.37 -1.20 2.48
CA GLN A 219 -32.40 -0.81 1.53
C GLN A 219 -33.84 -0.89 2.07
N THR A 220 -34.05 -1.58 3.19
CA THR A 220 -35.37 -1.69 3.87
C THR A 220 -35.56 -0.68 5.00
N LEU A 221 -34.63 0.25 5.20
CA LEU A 221 -34.71 1.25 6.27
C LEU A 221 -35.77 2.33 6.04
N ASP A 222 -36.32 2.42 4.83
CA ASP A 222 -37.24 3.49 4.41
C ASP A 222 -36.60 4.89 4.59
N LYS A 223 -35.27 4.95 4.48
CA LYS A 223 -34.44 6.16 4.64
C LYS A 223 -33.37 6.19 3.56
N SER A 224 -32.95 7.40 3.20
CA SER A 224 -31.83 7.66 2.29
C SER A 224 -30.56 7.91 3.11
N VAL A 225 -29.81 6.86 3.42
CA VAL A 225 -28.56 6.90 4.18
C VAL A 225 -27.39 6.68 3.22
N PRO A 226 -26.30 7.46 3.28
CA PRO A 226 -25.08 7.15 2.56
C PRO A 226 -24.50 5.80 2.98
N ILE A 227 -24.18 4.94 2.02
CA ILE A 227 -23.50 3.66 2.24
C ILE A 227 -22.23 3.60 1.39
N GLU A 228 -21.12 3.12 1.96
CA GLU A 228 -19.85 3.01 1.24
C GLU A 228 -19.29 1.59 1.35
N TYR A 229 -18.91 1.03 0.20
CA TYR A 229 -18.46 -0.35 0.04
C TYR A 229 -16.94 -0.37 -0.15
N HIS A 230 -16.23 -1.01 0.78
CA HIS A 230 -14.78 -1.06 0.81
C HIS A 230 -14.27 -2.30 0.09
N ILE A 231 -13.29 -2.12 -0.79
CA ILE A 231 -12.65 -3.17 -1.57
C ILE A 231 -11.53 -3.78 -0.73
N THR A 232 -11.51 -5.11 -0.73
CA THR A 232 -10.81 -5.96 0.24
C THR A 232 -9.58 -6.60 -0.41
N TYR A 233 -9.49 -7.92 -0.55
CA TYR A 233 -8.27 -8.63 -0.99
C TYR A 233 -7.66 -8.16 -2.31
N PRO A 234 -8.44 -7.82 -3.37
CA PRO A 234 -7.87 -7.36 -4.64
C PRO A 234 -6.94 -6.15 -4.48
N THR A 235 -7.18 -5.31 -3.47
CA THR A 235 -6.37 -4.11 -3.22
C THR A 235 -4.92 -4.44 -2.88
N GLY A 236 -4.60 -5.66 -2.44
CA GLY A 236 -3.22 -6.08 -2.18
C GLY A 236 -2.31 -5.87 -3.39
N GLY A 237 -2.83 -6.05 -4.61
CA GLY A 237 -2.10 -5.80 -5.85
C GLY A 237 -2.16 -4.36 -6.38
N TRP A 238 -2.97 -3.47 -5.79
CA TRP A 238 -3.23 -2.12 -6.31
C TRP A 238 -2.20 -1.11 -5.77
N PRO A 239 -2.09 0.12 -6.31
CA PRO A 239 -1.21 1.16 -5.76
C PRO A 239 -1.59 1.53 -4.32
N ALA A 240 -0.63 2.01 -3.53
CA ALA A 240 -0.94 2.59 -2.21
C ALA A 240 -1.66 3.94 -2.39
N ASN A 241 -2.78 4.17 -1.70
CA ASN A 241 -3.54 5.42 -1.86
C ASN A 241 -3.73 6.22 -0.57
N LEU A 242 -3.18 5.75 0.56
CA LEU A 242 -3.23 6.47 1.83
C LEU A 242 -2.00 7.40 2.02
N PRO A 243 -2.19 8.61 2.57
CA PRO A 243 -1.14 9.47 3.07
C PRO A 243 -0.26 8.77 4.12
N ALA A 244 1.03 9.12 4.15
CA ALA A 244 2.02 8.47 5.03
C ALA A 244 1.66 8.48 6.52
N ALA A 245 1.15 9.61 7.03
CA ALA A 245 0.75 9.73 8.43
C ALA A 245 -0.41 8.78 8.77
N GLU A 246 -1.38 8.65 7.86
CA GLU A 246 -2.50 7.72 8.01
C GLU A 246 -2.04 6.27 7.92
N VAL A 247 -1.16 5.93 6.98
CA VAL A 247 -0.55 4.59 6.92
C VAL A 247 0.12 4.24 8.25
N GLN A 248 0.91 5.14 8.82
CA GLN A 248 1.59 4.89 10.09
C GLN A 248 0.61 4.72 11.26
N ARG A 249 -0.44 5.56 11.34
CA ARG A 249 -1.48 5.43 12.37
C ARG A 249 -2.25 4.12 12.24
N LYS A 250 -2.68 3.78 11.01
CA LYS A 250 -3.37 2.53 10.71
C LYS A 250 -2.49 1.32 11.04
N ARG A 251 -1.20 1.36 10.70
CA ARG A 251 -0.24 0.29 11.02
C ARG A 251 -0.13 0.05 12.52
N ASP A 252 -0.04 1.11 13.31
CA ASP A 252 -0.03 1.06 14.78
C ASP A 252 -1.30 0.41 15.35
N ILE A 253 -2.48 0.77 14.82
CA ILE A 253 -3.79 0.21 15.24
C ILE A 253 -3.85 -1.28 14.89
N VAL A 254 -3.58 -1.63 13.63
CA VAL A 254 -3.62 -3.00 13.12
C VAL A 254 -2.60 -3.90 13.83
N ALA A 255 -1.37 -3.42 14.06
CA ALA A 255 -0.35 -4.17 14.79
C ALA A 255 -0.77 -4.46 16.24
N SER A 256 -1.60 -3.61 16.86
CA SER A 256 -2.10 -3.85 18.22
C SER A 256 -3.08 -5.00 18.27
N TYR A 257 -3.90 -5.17 17.22
CA TYR A 257 -4.77 -6.32 17.05
C TYR A 257 -3.94 -7.61 16.86
N PHE A 258 -3.01 -7.62 15.90
CA PHE A 258 -2.24 -8.83 15.57
C PHE A 258 -1.22 -9.25 16.64
N ALA A 259 -0.83 -8.34 17.53
CA ALA A 259 -0.06 -8.68 18.74
C ALA A 259 -0.81 -9.62 19.71
N ILE A 260 -2.15 -9.70 19.61
CA ILE A 260 -2.99 -10.58 20.43
C ILE A 260 -3.54 -11.77 19.65
N ASP A 261 -3.95 -11.58 18.39
CA ASP A 261 -4.64 -12.62 17.59
C ASP A 261 -3.75 -13.83 17.23
N GLY A 262 -2.43 -13.71 17.42
CA GLY A 262 -1.48 -14.82 17.31
C GLY A 262 -0.58 -14.80 16.08
N SER A 263 -0.72 -13.80 15.20
CA SER A 263 0.09 -13.63 13.98
C SER A 263 1.42 -12.88 14.20
N ASP A 264 1.70 -12.41 15.42
CA ASP A 264 2.82 -11.50 15.73
C ASP A 264 2.72 -10.15 14.98
N SER A 265 3.04 -9.06 15.69
CA SER A 265 3.15 -7.71 15.12
C SER A 265 4.12 -7.61 13.92
N SER A 266 5.04 -8.57 13.80
CA SER A 266 5.96 -8.69 12.67
C SER A 266 5.29 -8.94 11.32
N HIS A 267 4.05 -9.42 11.26
CA HIS A 267 3.31 -9.53 9.99
C HIS A 267 2.79 -8.16 9.48
N VAL A 268 2.73 -7.17 10.38
CA VAL A 268 2.24 -5.82 10.08
C VAL A 268 3.40 -4.85 9.87
N PHE A 269 4.47 -4.95 10.66
CA PHE A 269 5.70 -4.15 10.50
C PHE A 269 6.77 -4.82 9.65
N GLY A 270 6.72 -6.13 9.44
CA GLY A 270 7.72 -6.81 8.61
C GLY A 270 7.47 -6.64 7.12
N GLU A 271 7.98 -7.59 6.36
CA GLU A 271 7.86 -7.61 4.91
C GLU A 271 6.46 -8.03 4.46
N TYR A 272 6.06 -7.63 3.24
CA TYR A 272 4.72 -7.83 2.68
C TYR A 272 4.32 -9.30 2.56
N GLN A 273 3.77 -9.89 3.62
CA GLN A 273 3.20 -11.23 3.57
C GLN A 273 1.70 -11.17 3.24
N TRP A 274 0.92 -10.46 4.06
CA TRP A 274 -0.54 -10.43 3.95
C TRP A 274 -1.10 -9.15 4.58
N ASP A 275 -0.96 -9.00 5.90
CA ASP A 275 -1.56 -7.90 6.67
C ASP A 275 -0.90 -6.54 6.40
N GLY A 276 0.43 -6.51 6.33
CA GLY A 276 1.19 -5.27 6.12
C GLY A 276 0.93 -4.58 4.77
N ASN A 277 0.39 -5.32 3.78
CA ASN A 277 0.13 -4.81 2.44
C ASN A 277 -1.16 -3.98 2.37
N TRP A 278 -2.24 -4.36 3.08
CA TRP A 278 -3.49 -3.59 3.02
C TRP A 278 -3.46 -2.29 3.84
N VAL A 279 -2.58 -2.20 4.84
CA VAL A 279 -2.43 -1.02 5.70
C VAL A 279 -2.14 0.27 4.92
N ALA A 280 -1.51 0.18 3.74
CA ALA A 280 -1.21 1.35 2.91
C ALA A 280 -2.39 1.79 2.00
N ARG A 281 -3.56 1.15 2.13
CA ARG A 281 -4.65 1.22 1.16
C ARG A 281 -6.02 1.36 1.82
N ARG A 282 -6.91 2.05 1.10
CA ARG A 282 -8.35 2.10 1.35
C ARG A 282 -9.05 2.45 0.04
N TYR A 283 -9.57 1.45 -0.66
CA TYR A 283 -10.35 1.67 -1.88
C TYR A 283 -11.82 1.42 -1.57
N ALA A 284 -12.68 2.33 -2.00
CA ALA A 284 -14.10 2.21 -1.75
C ALA A 284 -14.94 2.95 -2.80
N PHE A 285 -16.22 2.60 -2.88
CA PHE A 285 -17.20 3.29 -3.70
C PHE A 285 -18.48 3.58 -2.92
N ALA A 286 -19.06 4.75 -3.15
CA ALA A 286 -20.22 5.25 -2.42
C ALA A 286 -21.52 5.00 -3.18
N ASP A 287 -22.59 4.78 -2.41
CA ASP A 287 -23.97 4.66 -2.87
C ASP A 287 -24.95 5.17 -1.80
N ARG A 288 -26.26 4.94 -1.99
CA ARG A 288 -27.30 5.30 -1.03
C ARG A 288 -28.29 4.16 -0.85
N THR A 289 -28.80 4.01 0.38
CA THR A 289 -29.73 2.93 0.75
C THR A 289 -31.09 3.03 0.06
N ASP A 290 -31.50 4.20 -0.41
CA ASP A 290 -32.74 4.40 -1.17
C ASP A 290 -32.61 4.06 -2.66
N ARG A 291 -31.46 3.53 -3.10
CA ARG A 291 -31.23 3.01 -4.44
C ARG A 291 -31.25 1.48 -4.39
N PRO A 292 -32.37 0.83 -4.77
CA PRO A 292 -32.46 -0.61 -4.80
C PRO A 292 -31.45 -1.20 -5.77
N ALA A 293 -30.75 -2.22 -5.32
CA ALA A 293 -29.77 -2.98 -6.09
C ALA A 293 -30.03 -4.46 -5.85
N ALA A 294 -29.84 -5.29 -6.88
CA ALA A 294 -29.85 -6.74 -6.70
C ALA A 294 -28.75 -7.18 -5.72
N ASP A 295 -28.90 -8.38 -5.13
CA ASP A 295 -27.93 -8.95 -4.21
C ASP A 295 -26.53 -9.09 -4.85
N PHE A 296 -26.42 -9.19 -6.18
CA PHE A 296 -25.15 -9.14 -6.92
C PHE A 296 -25.29 -8.33 -8.22
N GLN A 297 -24.33 -7.45 -8.48
CA GLN A 297 -24.19 -6.72 -9.74
C GLN A 297 -22.80 -7.00 -10.37
N PRO A 298 -22.72 -7.62 -11.57
CA PRO A 298 -21.43 -7.89 -12.20
C PRO A 298 -20.81 -6.61 -12.76
N HIS A 299 -19.59 -6.30 -12.32
CA HIS A 299 -18.81 -5.17 -12.81
C HIS A 299 -17.73 -5.63 -13.80
N PRO A 300 -17.49 -4.88 -14.89
CA PRO A 300 -16.34 -5.10 -15.75
C PRO A 300 -15.02 -4.95 -14.98
N VAL A 301 -14.10 -5.88 -15.22
CA VAL A 301 -12.72 -5.86 -14.72
C VAL A 301 -11.77 -6.10 -15.88
N GLN A 302 -10.52 -5.65 -15.74
CA GLN A 302 -9.44 -6.09 -16.62
C GLN A 302 -8.75 -7.31 -15.99
N LEU A 303 -8.10 -8.13 -16.78
CA LEU A 303 -7.16 -9.14 -16.28
C LEU A 303 -5.77 -8.75 -16.76
N PHE A 304 -5.05 -8.00 -15.92
CA PHE A 304 -3.68 -7.54 -16.16
C PHE A 304 -2.68 -8.54 -15.60
N ASN A 305 -1.74 -9.02 -16.41
CA ASN A 305 -0.71 -9.94 -15.97
C ASN A 305 0.57 -9.17 -15.57
N ALA A 306 1.01 -9.38 -14.33
CA ALA A 306 2.09 -8.61 -13.72
C ALA A 306 3.45 -8.80 -14.41
N ALA A 307 3.78 -10.01 -14.89
CA ALA A 307 5.08 -10.27 -15.51
C ALA A 307 5.17 -9.73 -16.94
N SER A 308 4.14 -9.97 -17.75
CA SER A 308 4.12 -9.56 -19.17
C SER A 308 3.74 -8.09 -19.38
N ASN A 309 3.15 -7.41 -18.39
CA ASN A 309 2.59 -6.07 -18.51
C ASN A 309 1.51 -5.96 -19.61
N ARG A 310 0.72 -7.03 -19.76
CA ARG A 310 -0.31 -7.16 -20.79
C ARG A 310 -1.66 -7.50 -20.18
N CYS A 311 -2.72 -7.15 -20.90
CA CYS A 311 -4.09 -7.44 -20.55
C CYS A 311 -4.59 -8.64 -21.35
N LEU A 312 -5.34 -9.53 -20.68
CA LEU A 312 -6.10 -10.57 -21.36
C LEU A 312 -7.14 -9.89 -22.27
N SER A 313 -7.10 -10.26 -23.54
CA SER A 313 -7.95 -9.68 -24.58
C SER A 313 -8.74 -10.79 -25.26
N ALA A 314 -10.06 -10.59 -25.33
CA ALA A 314 -10.95 -11.44 -26.10
C ALA A 314 -10.57 -11.39 -27.58
N ASN A 315 -10.61 -12.55 -28.21
CA ASN A 315 -10.39 -12.72 -29.65
C ASN A 315 -11.76 -12.86 -30.36
N SER A 316 -11.75 -13.15 -31.66
CA SER A 316 -12.97 -13.51 -32.39
C SER A 316 -13.63 -14.76 -31.79
N ALA A 317 -14.96 -14.86 -31.94
CA ALA A 317 -15.73 -15.99 -31.42
C ALA A 317 -15.15 -17.34 -31.88
N GLY A 318 -15.08 -18.31 -30.97
CA GLY A 318 -14.46 -19.61 -31.23
C GLY A 318 -12.93 -19.62 -31.26
N ARG A 319 -12.27 -18.50 -30.93
CA ARG A 319 -10.81 -18.42 -30.79
C ARG A 319 -10.38 -18.20 -29.35
N GLU A 320 -9.14 -18.58 -29.06
CA GLU A 320 -8.49 -18.39 -27.77
C GLU A 320 -8.25 -16.90 -27.48
N PRO A 321 -8.47 -16.44 -26.23
CA PRO A 321 -8.02 -15.13 -25.81
C PRO A 321 -6.49 -15.01 -25.86
N LEU A 322 -5.98 -13.79 -25.89
CA LEU A 322 -4.54 -13.53 -26.02
C LEU A 322 -4.08 -12.41 -25.09
N LEU A 323 -2.76 -12.32 -24.87
CA LEU A 323 -2.14 -11.21 -24.16
C LEU A 323 -1.83 -10.07 -25.13
N ALA A 324 -2.38 -8.88 -24.87
CA ALA A 324 -2.11 -7.68 -25.66
C ALA A 324 -1.74 -6.48 -24.78
N ALA A 325 -1.18 -5.44 -25.39
CA ALA A 325 -1.00 -4.15 -24.74
C ALA A 325 -2.33 -3.65 -24.15
N CYS A 326 -2.30 -3.14 -22.93
CA CYS A 326 -3.50 -2.66 -22.25
C CYS A 326 -3.96 -1.34 -22.88
N THR A 327 -5.16 -1.34 -23.45
CA THR A 327 -5.79 -0.19 -24.11
C THR A 327 -7.10 0.22 -23.43
N GLY A 328 -7.64 -0.64 -22.55
CA GLY A 328 -8.96 -0.44 -21.94
C GLY A 328 -10.12 -0.70 -22.89
N SER A 329 -9.87 -1.25 -24.09
CA SER A 329 -10.90 -1.59 -25.07
C SER A 329 -11.97 -2.53 -24.48
N PRO A 330 -13.19 -2.56 -25.03
CA PRO A 330 -14.23 -3.50 -24.60
C PRO A 330 -13.80 -4.97 -24.67
N THR A 331 -12.88 -5.33 -25.58
CA THR A 331 -12.31 -6.69 -25.68
C THR A 331 -11.40 -7.05 -24.51
N GLN A 332 -10.95 -6.09 -23.71
CA GLN A 332 -10.16 -6.27 -22.49
C GLN A 332 -10.99 -6.17 -21.21
N GLN A 333 -12.30 -6.02 -21.34
CA GLN A 333 -13.24 -5.93 -20.24
C GLN A 333 -13.91 -7.29 -20.05
N TRP A 334 -13.86 -7.80 -18.83
CA TRP A 334 -14.35 -9.11 -18.43
C TRP A 334 -15.33 -9.00 -17.27
N ARG A 335 -16.26 -9.94 -17.15
CA ARG A 335 -17.13 -10.08 -15.98
C ARG A 335 -16.97 -11.46 -15.40
N TRP A 336 -16.79 -11.52 -14.09
CA TRP A 336 -16.97 -12.76 -13.35
C TRP A 336 -18.45 -12.94 -13.04
N GLN A 337 -19.08 -13.92 -13.68
CA GLN A 337 -20.49 -14.22 -13.52
C GLN A 337 -20.64 -15.40 -12.54
N PRO A 338 -21.30 -15.24 -11.38
CA PRO A 338 -21.53 -16.35 -10.47
C PRO A 338 -22.44 -17.39 -11.11
N LEU A 339 -22.16 -18.65 -10.81
CA LEU A 339 -22.90 -19.82 -11.24
C LEU A 339 -23.63 -20.46 -10.06
N ALA A 340 -24.78 -21.08 -10.32
CA ALA A 340 -25.57 -21.74 -9.29
C ALA A 340 -24.84 -23.00 -8.78
N VAL A 341 -24.27 -22.92 -7.58
CA VAL A 341 -23.62 -24.02 -6.85
C VAL A 341 -23.76 -23.82 -5.33
N TYR A 342 -23.30 -24.82 -4.58
CA TYR A 342 -23.12 -24.69 -3.13
C TYR A 342 -22.17 -23.52 -2.80
N PRO A 343 -22.53 -22.63 -1.85
CA PRO A 343 -21.66 -21.53 -1.40
C PRO A 343 -20.28 -22.03 -0.95
N GLY A 344 -19.20 -21.39 -1.43
CA GLY A 344 -17.82 -21.80 -1.12
C GLY A 344 -17.19 -22.80 -2.08
N ASN A 345 -17.88 -23.20 -3.15
CA ASN A 345 -17.25 -24.00 -4.21
C ASN A 345 -16.26 -23.14 -5.02
N ALA A 346 -15.04 -23.65 -5.25
CA ALA A 346 -14.01 -23.02 -6.08
C ALA A 346 -14.44 -22.77 -7.52
N HIS A 347 -15.28 -23.65 -8.09
CA HIS A 347 -15.69 -23.59 -9.50
C HIS A 347 -17.07 -22.96 -9.66
N ASN A 348 -17.22 -21.73 -9.18
CA ASN A 348 -18.52 -21.08 -9.05
C ASN A 348 -18.67 -19.80 -9.89
N ALA A 349 -17.75 -19.53 -10.81
CA ALA A 349 -17.86 -18.38 -11.70
C ALA A 349 -17.56 -18.76 -13.16
N ALA A 350 -18.19 -18.05 -14.08
CA ALA A 350 -17.80 -18.01 -15.49
C ALA A 350 -17.05 -16.71 -15.79
N LEU A 351 -16.02 -16.79 -16.63
CA LEU A 351 -15.34 -15.63 -17.19
C LEU A 351 -16.05 -15.20 -18.48
N VAL A 352 -16.70 -14.04 -18.47
CA VAL A 352 -17.54 -13.55 -19.57
C VAL A 352 -16.89 -12.33 -20.22
N SER A 353 -16.70 -12.37 -21.54
CA SER A 353 -16.22 -11.21 -22.31
C SER A 353 -17.32 -10.16 -22.41
N VAL A 354 -17.01 -8.90 -22.08
CA VAL A 354 -17.96 -7.77 -22.24
C VAL A 354 -18.20 -7.47 -23.72
N ALA A 355 -17.19 -7.64 -24.58
CA ALA A 355 -17.31 -7.35 -26.01
C ALA A 355 -18.20 -8.35 -26.76
N THR A 356 -18.16 -9.63 -26.38
CA THR A 356 -18.84 -10.70 -27.13
C THR A 356 -19.99 -11.35 -26.37
N ALA A 357 -20.14 -11.07 -25.07
CA ALA A 357 -21.05 -11.76 -24.16
C ALA A 357 -20.88 -13.29 -24.10
N GLN A 358 -19.73 -13.78 -24.57
CA GLN A 358 -19.38 -15.20 -24.58
C GLN A 358 -18.59 -15.58 -23.32
N CYS A 359 -18.75 -16.83 -22.90
CA CYS A 359 -18.01 -17.43 -21.81
C CYS A 359 -16.73 -18.06 -22.34
N ILE A 360 -15.67 -18.03 -21.54
CA ILE A 360 -14.43 -18.75 -21.84
C ILE A 360 -14.52 -20.15 -21.25
N ALA A 361 -14.38 -21.16 -22.11
CA ALA A 361 -14.33 -22.55 -21.73
C ALA A 361 -12.93 -23.13 -21.89
N GLU A 362 -12.62 -24.20 -21.15
CA GLU A 362 -11.40 -24.98 -21.35
C GLU A 362 -11.72 -26.34 -21.97
N ARG A 363 -11.29 -26.56 -23.22
CA ARG A 363 -11.52 -27.78 -24.00
C ARG A 363 -10.22 -28.29 -24.61
N ASP A 364 -9.95 -29.57 -24.47
CA ASP A 364 -8.78 -30.23 -25.05
C ASP A 364 -7.44 -29.50 -24.81
N GLY A 365 -7.30 -28.85 -23.65
CA GLY A 365 -6.10 -28.09 -23.27
C GLY A 365 -6.02 -26.65 -23.80
N PHE A 366 -7.09 -26.13 -24.41
CA PHE A 366 -7.17 -24.77 -24.95
C PHE A 366 -8.32 -23.98 -24.34
N LEU A 367 -8.16 -22.65 -24.27
CA LEU A 367 -9.27 -21.76 -23.96
C LEU A 367 -10.03 -21.41 -25.24
N ILE A 368 -11.37 -21.45 -25.18
CA ILE A 368 -12.23 -21.18 -26.33
C ILE A 368 -13.37 -20.28 -25.89
N SER A 369 -13.66 -19.25 -26.68
CA SER A 369 -14.83 -18.38 -26.49
C SER A 369 -16.07 -19.01 -27.11
N GLU A 370 -17.11 -19.25 -26.31
CA GLU A 370 -18.35 -19.91 -26.72
C GLU A 370 -19.59 -19.37 -26.00
N ALA A 371 -20.78 -19.84 -26.37
CA ALA A 371 -22.02 -19.43 -25.70
C ALA A 371 -22.02 -19.88 -24.24
N CYS A 372 -22.47 -19.00 -23.34
CA CYS A 372 -22.54 -19.31 -21.92
C CYS A 372 -23.57 -20.41 -21.62
N ASP A 373 -23.15 -21.45 -20.91
CA ASP A 373 -24.01 -22.50 -20.35
C ASP A 373 -23.64 -22.70 -18.88
N GLN A 374 -24.58 -22.35 -18.00
CA GLN A 374 -24.39 -22.45 -16.55
C GLN A 374 -24.13 -23.89 -16.06
N TRP A 375 -24.51 -24.91 -16.83
CA TRP A 375 -24.34 -26.31 -16.48
C TRP A 375 -23.05 -26.91 -17.04
N ASP A 376 -22.39 -26.25 -17.98
CA ASP A 376 -21.16 -26.75 -18.56
C ASP A 376 -19.99 -26.59 -17.59
N SER A 377 -19.44 -27.73 -17.15
CA SER A 377 -18.26 -27.76 -16.29
C SER A 377 -17.03 -27.10 -16.93
N ALA A 378 -16.94 -27.12 -18.26
CA ALA A 378 -15.84 -26.51 -18.99
C ALA A 378 -15.82 -24.98 -18.90
N GLN A 379 -16.86 -24.33 -18.35
CA GLN A 379 -16.96 -22.88 -18.16
C GLN A 379 -16.83 -22.44 -16.69
N ARG A 380 -16.44 -23.34 -15.78
CA ARG A 380 -16.46 -23.10 -14.32
C ARG A 380 -15.08 -22.80 -13.74
N TRP A 381 -14.73 -21.53 -13.73
CA TRP A 381 -13.46 -21.00 -13.26
C TRP A 381 -13.40 -20.86 -11.73
N THR A 382 -12.18 -20.88 -11.21
CA THR A 382 -11.85 -20.31 -9.88
C THR A 382 -11.09 -19.01 -10.11
N PRO A 383 -11.73 -17.85 -9.91
CA PRO A 383 -11.27 -16.62 -10.51
C PRO A 383 -9.95 -16.07 -9.97
N TRP A 384 -9.65 -16.12 -8.66
CA TRP A 384 -8.64 -15.20 -8.11
C TRP A 384 -8.13 -15.50 -6.70
N ASP A 385 -7.48 -16.62 -6.43
CA ASP A 385 -6.86 -16.84 -5.11
C ASP A 385 -5.60 -15.94 -4.96
N PHE A 386 -5.76 -14.74 -4.39
CA PHE A 386 -4.70 -13.73 -4.26
C PHE A 386 -4.01 -13.36 -5.59
N GLY A 387 -4.76 -13.36 -6.69
CA GLY A 387 -4.25 -13.06 -8.03
C GLY A 387 -3.87 -14.30 -8.84
N LEU A 388 -4.09 -15.52 -8.33
CA LEU A 388 -4.03 -16.74 -9.11
C LEU A 388 -5.41 -17.05 -9.73
N VAL A 389 -5.44 -17.22 -11.05
CA VAL A 389 -6.66 -17.59 -11.79
C VAL A 389 -6.55 -19.07 -12.15
N TYR A 390 -7.49 -19.89 -11.66
CA TYR A 390 -7.55 -21.31 -12.03
C TYR A 390 -8.63 -21.54 -13.09
N THR A 391 -8.21 -22.27 -14.10
CA THR A 391 -9.06 -22.66 -15.22
C THR A 391 -10.07 -23.73 -14.78
N PRO A 392 -11.09 -24.02 -15.60
CA PRO A 392 -12.09 -25.05 -15.32
C PRO A 392 -11.52 -26.45 -15.03
N GLN A 393 -10.39 -26.82 -15.64
CA GLN A 393 -9.69 -28.09 -15.36
C GLN A 393 -8.62 -27.97 -14.25
N ARG A 394 -8.59 -26.85 -13.50
CA ARG A 394 -7.65 -26.54 -12.41
C ARG A 394 -6.20 -26.33 -12.84
N HIS A 395 -5.99 -25.92 -14.09
CA HIS A 395 -4.69 -25.37 -14.47
C HIS A 395 -4.57 -23.93 -13.97
N CYS A 396 -3.34 -23.49 -13.76
CA CYS A 396 -3.05 -22.11 -13.42
C CYS A 396 -2.85 -21.32 -14.71
N LEU A 397 -3.65 -20.26 -14.87
CA LEU A 397 -3.52 -19.33 -15.98
C LEU A 397 -2.36 -18.37 -15.71
N GLY A 398 -1.48 -18.21 -16.67
CA GLY A 398 -0.37 -17.27 -16.57
C GLY A 398 0.15 -16.85 -17.92
N GLU A 399 1.36 -16.33 -17.91
CA GLU A 399 2.13 -16.06 -19.11
C GLU A 399 3.40 -16.91 -19.15
N ASN A 400 3.78 -17.31 -20.36
CA ASN A 400 5.13 -17.74 -20.63
C ASN A 400 5.54 -17.10 -21.94
N ASP A 401 6.67 -16.41 -21.93
CA ASP A 401 7.25 -15.83 -23.14
C ASP A 401 6.25 -14.90 -23.86
N GLY A 402 5.58 -14.05 -23.08
CA GLY A 402 4.62 -13.06 -23.59
C GLY A 402 3.32 -13.65 -24.15
N LYS A 403 3.15 -14.98 -24.07
CA LYS A 403 1.98 -15.73 -24.54
C LYS A 403 1.17 -16.23 -23.35
N LEU A 404 -0.15 -16.32 -23.56
CA LEU A 404 -1.04 -16.91 -22.58
C LEU A 404 -0.72 -18.40 -22.45
N THR A 405 -0.69 -18.91 -21.22
CA THR A 405 -0.43 -20.33 -20.95
C THR A 405 -1.29 -20.85 -19.81
N MET A 406 -1.54 -22.16 -19.84
CA MET A 406 -2.18 -22.91 -18.76
C MET A 406 -1.27 -24.08 -18.41
N ARG A 407 -0.93 -24.24 -17.13
CA ARG A 407 -0.11 -25.37 -16.67
C ARG A 407 -0.54 -25.89 -15.30
N GLY A 408 0.04 -27.00 -14.86
CA GLY A 408 -0.09 -27.47 -13.49
C GLY A 408 0.34 -26.40 -12.48
N CYS A 409 -0.37 -26.32 -11.35
CA CYS A 409 -0.22 -25.24 -10.36
C CYS A 409 0.97 -25.40 -9.39
N THR A 410 2.11 -25.89 -9.86
CA THR A 410 3.33 -26.04 -9.05
C THR A 410 4.33 -24.93 -9.38
N LEU A 411 5.03 -24.41 -8.35
CA LEU A 411 6.10 -23.40 -8.50
C LEU A 411 5.64 -22.14 -9.25
N LEU A 412 4.58 -21.51 -8.74
CA LEU A 412 3.99 -20.31 -9.34
C LEU A 412 4.84 -19.07 -9.01
N THR A 413 5.14 -18.27 -10.03
CA THR A 413 5.86 -17.00 -9.88
C THR A 413 4.97 -15.81 -10.27
N THR A 414 5.53 -14.60 -10.39
CA THR A 414 4.77 -13.40 -10.82
C THR A 414 4.14 -13.55 -12.20
N ARG A 415 4.63 -14.50 -13.01
CA ARG A 415 4.05 -14.86 -14.31
C ARG A 415 2.61 -15.37 -14.25
N TYR A 416 2.18 -15.85 -13.08
CA TYR A 416 0.83 -16.36 -12.83
C TYR A 416 -0.02 -15.37 -12.03
N ARG A 417 0.50 -14.18 -11.74
CA ARG A 417 -0.21 -13.15 -10.99
C ARG A 417 -0.97 -12.22 -11.91
N TRP A 418 -2.26 -12.11 -11.63
CA TRP A 418 -3.20 -11.25 -12.31
C TRP A 418 -3.64 -10.11 -11.38
N ALA A 419 -3.98 -8.94 -11.95
CA ALA A 419 -4.64 -7.81 -11.30
C ALA A 419 -5.94 -7.40 -12.04
N THR A 420 -6.97 -6.99 -11.30
CA THR A 420 -8.31 -6.65 -11.85
C THR A 420 -8.31 -5.32 -12.63
N THR A 421 -7.14 -4.69 -12.72
CA THR A 421 -6.86 -3.38 -13.30
C THR A 421 -5.38 -3.34 -13.68
N GLN A 422 -5.01 -2.52 -14.67
CA GLN A 422 -3.61 -2.26 -15.01
C GLN A 422 -2.90 -1.33 -13.99
N HIS A 423 -3.65 -0.58 -13.18
CA HIS A 423 -3.09 0.26 -12.13
C HIS A 423 -2.80 -0.62 -10.92
N THR A 424 -1.54 -1.04 -10.79
CA THR A 424 -1.08 -2.04 -9.81
C THR A 424 0.22 -1.60 -9.18
N GLN A 425 0.75 -2.38 -8.22
CA GLN A 425 2.11 -2.18 -7.74
C GLN A 425 3.16 -2.24 -8.88
N ALA A 426 2.93 -3.00 -9.94
CA ALA A 426 3.88 -3.09 -11.05
C ALA A 426 4.00 -1.78 -11.86
N THR A 427 2.92 -1.00 -11.91
CA THR A 427 2.80 0.25 -12.68
C THR A 427 2.76 1.50 -11.79
N ASP A 428 2.87 1.32 -10.47
CA ASP A 428 3.04 2.40 -9.50
C ASP A 428 4.51 2.85 -9.50
N LEU A 429 4.76 3.97 -10.17
CA LEU A 429 6.11 4.49 -10.39
C LEU A 429 6.69 5.21 -9.15
N ARG A 430 5.97 5.20 -8.02
CA ARG A 430 6.47 5.73 -6.74
C ARG A 430 7.27 4.70 -5.94
N LEU A 431 7.31 3.44 -6.41
CA LEU A 431 7.75 2.30 -5.62
C LEU A 431 9.22 1.91 -5.83
N ALA A 432 9.77 1.30 -4.77
CA ALA A 432 10.86 0.32 -4.71
C ALA A 432 12.10 0.54 -5.60
N THR A 433 13.03 1.37 -5.16
CA THR A 433 14.40 1.37 -5.68
C THR A 433 15.44 1.75 -4.61
N ALA A 434 16.72 1.54 -4.89
CA ALA A 434 17.79 2.03 -4.04
C ALA A 434 18.11 3.51 -4.37
N MET A 435 18.71 4.23 -3.43
CA MET A 435 19.41 5.49 -3.72
C MET A 435 20.83 5.17 -4.16
N TYR A 436 21.44 6.02 -4.99
CA TYR A 436 22.76 5.78 -5.55
C TYR A 436 23.67 6.99 -5.34
N GLY A 437 24.88 6.77 -4.83
CA GLY A 437 25.83 7.86 -4.55
C GLY A 437 27.19 7.35 -4.07
N ASP A 438 28.19 8.23 -4.14
CA ASP A 438 29.53 7.94 -3.62
C ASP A 438 29.60 8.17 -2.12
N ILE A 439 29.36 7.12 -1.35
CA ILE A 439 29.48 7.14 0.11
C ILE A 439 30.93 6.93 0.58
N ALA A 440 31.83 6.48 -0.30
CA ALA A 440 33.22 6.22 0.07
C ALA A 440 34.13 7.45 -0.16
N GLY A 441 33.66 8.43 -0.95
CA GLY A 441 34.43 9.62 -1.35
C GLY A 441 35.60 9.28 -2.27
N ARG A 442 35.50 8.15 -2.99
CA ARG A 442 36.56 7.64 -3.86
C ARG A 442 36.18 7.69 -5.34
N GLY A 443 35.00 8.19 -5.68
CA GLY A 443 34.42 8.23 -7.03
C GLY A 443 33.67 6.97 -7.45
N ASP A 444 33.67 5.91 -6.62
CA ASP A 444 32.91 4.68 -6.88
C ASP A 444 31.54 4.74 -6.18
N GLN A 445 30.45 4.66 -6.95
CA GLN A 445 29.11 4.72 -6.40
C GLN A 445 28.70 3.42 -5.67
N SER A 446 27.82 3.58 -4.68
CA SER A 446 27.17 2.52 -3.91
C SER A 446 25.66 2.65 -3.99
N ALA A 447 24.94 1.55 -3.81
CA ALA A 447 23.50 1.55 -3.60
C ALA A 447 23.20 1.63 -2.10
N ILE A 448 22.38 2.58 -1.70
CA ILE A 448 21.83 2.74 -0.36
C ILE A 448 20.38 2.30 -0.35
N TYR A 449 20.07 1.35 0.51
CA TYR A 449 18.81 0.64 0.55
C TYR A 449 18.24 0.75 1.99
N VAL A 450 16.98 1.14 2.12
CA VAL A 450 16.30 1.29 3.42
C VAL A 450 15.24 0.20 3.58
N GLN A 451 15.27 -0.51 4.70
CA GLN A 451 14.34 -1.58 5.05
C GLN A 451 13.57 -1.24 6.31
N ARG A 452 12.27 -1.53 6.32
CA ARG A 452 11.46 -1.51 7.54
C ARG A 452 11.93 -2.58 8.53
N GLN A 453 11.92 -2.29 9.83
CA GLN A 453 12.16 -3.30 10.86
C GLN A 453 10.89 -4.10 11.15
N HIS A 454 11.03 -5.38 11.51
CA HIS A 454 9.88 -6.24 11.79
C HIS A 454 9.34 -6.11 13.22
N ASP A 455 10.11 -5.51 14.15
CA ASP A 455 9.77 -5.38 15.57
C ASP A 455 9.16 -4.01 15.93
N GLY A 456 8.93 -3.16 14.94
CA GLY A 456 8.27 -1.87 15.11
C GLY A 456 8.39 -0.96 13.89
N PRO A 457 7.94 0.29 13.99
CA PRO A 457 7.90 1.22 12.85
C PRO A 457 9.27 1.80 12.44
N GLY A 458 10.36 1.29 13.01
CA GLY A 458 11.73 1.69 12.71
C GLY A 458 12.22 1.24 11.33
N PHE A 459 13.48 1.51 11.05
CA PHE A 459 14.11 1.12 9.78
C PHE A 459 15.62 0.88 9.90
N ASN A 460 16.17 0.15 8.95
CA ASN A 460 17.58 -0.11 8.74
C ASN A 460 18.03 0.47 7.40
N VAL A 461 19.28 0.93 7.35
CA VAL A 461 19.92 1.45 6.13
C VAL A 461 21.11 0.58 5.82
N TYR A 462 21.12 -0.04 4.65
CA TYR A 462 22.21 -0.86 4.14
C TYR A 462 22.90 -0.20 2.96
N ALA A 463 24.20 -0.43 2.84
CA ALA A 463 24.99 -0.03 1.68
C ALA A 463 25.50 -1.27 0.94
N ALA A 464 25.37 -1.26 -0.38
CA ALA A 464 25.88 -2.29 -1.28
C ALA A 464 26.84 -1.67 -2.31
N SER A 465 28.01 -2.27 -2.48
CA SER A 465 29.01 -1.81 -3.44
C SER A 465 28.57 -2.12 -4.88
N LEU A 466 28.72 -1.16 -5.80
CA LEU A 466 28.42 -1.38 -7.22
C LEU A 466 29.64 -1.82 -8.04
N SER A 467 30.85 -1.68 -7.50
CA SER A 467 32.08 -2.06 -8.19
C SER A 467 32.40 -3.55 -8.14
N LYS A 468 31.80 -4.28 -7.19
CA LYS A 468 31.96 -5.72 -7.01
C LYS A 468 30.80 -6.32 -6.22
N ALA A 469 30.46 -7.57 -6.53
CA ALA A 469 29.52 -8.34 -5.73
C ALA A 469 30.04 -8.47 -4.29
N SER A 470 29.24 -8.03 -3.33
CA SER A 470 29.58 -8.08 -1.91
C SER A 470 28.31 -8.05 -1.08
N ARG A 471 28.36 -8.65 0.12
CA ARG A 471 27.22 -8.61 1.03
C ARG A 471 26.91 -7.16 1.44
N PRO A 472 25.65 -6.72 1.38
CA PRO A 472 25.27 -5.41 1.87
C PRO A 472 25.60 -5.25 3.36
N VAL A 473 26.07 -4.07 3.73
CA VAL A 473 26.53 -3.74 5.09
C VAL A 473 25.51 -2.83 5.74
N LEU A 474 25.13 -3.11 6.99
CA LEU A 474 24.28 -2.22 7.78
C LEU A 474 25.06 -0.95 8.15
N TRP A 475 24.64 0.19 7.63
CA TRP A 475 25.27 1.50 7.87
C TRP A 475 24.57 2.31 8.94
N TYR A 476 23.28 2.07 9.17
CA TYR A 476 22.51 2.73 10.22
C TYR A 476 21.30 1.89 10.61
N ALA A 477 20.99 1.85 11.90
CA ALA A 477 19.78 1.24 12.43
C ALA A 477 19.03 2.26 13.27
N ASN A 478 17.74 2.40 13.02
CA ASN A 478 16.83 3.25 13.76
C ASN A 478 15.70 2.40 14.34
N PRO A 479 15.98 1.70 15.46
CA PRO A 479 14.96 0.94 16.15
C PRO A 479 13.95 1.88 16.81
N VAL A 480 12.67 1.64 16.55
CA VAL A 480 11.57 2.33 17.22
C VAL A 480 10.70 1.26 17.89
N PRO A 481 10.76 1.11 19.22
CA PRO A 481 10.00 0.09 19.92
C PRO A 481 8.49 0.29 19.72
N PHE A 482 7.80 -0.81 19.41
CA PHE A 482 6.35 -0.87 19.39
C PHE A 482 5.82 -1.41 20.72
N ASP A 483 5.01 -0.60 21.41
CA ASP A 483 4.21 -1.05 22.55
C ASP A 483 2.74 -1.14 22.11
N TYR A 484 2.27 -2.37 21.93
CA TYR A 484 0.91 -2.68 21.51
C TYR A 484 -0.15 -2.32 22.55
N ARG A 485 0.25 -2.11 23.83
CA ARG A 485 -0.65 -1.68 24.91
C ARG A 485 -0.74 -0.17 25.07
N SER A 486 0.18 0.56 24.44
CA SER A 486 0.21 2.01 24.50
C SER A 486 -0.94 2.60 23.69
N THR A 487 -1.59 3.62 24.26
CA THR A 487 -2.58 4.47 23.57
C THR A 487 -1.93 5.67 22.90
N THR A 488 -0.64 5.91 23.16
CA THR A 488 0.13 6.95 22.49
C THR A 488 0.68 6.42 21.17
N PRO A 489 0.62 7.21 20.08
CA PRO A 489 1.20 6.83 18.80
C PRO A 489 2.68 6.44 18.96
N SER A 490 3.11 5.38 18.27
CA SER A 490 4.52 4.94 18.28
C SER A 490 5.42 6.05 17.72
N CYS A 491 4.86 6.81 16.77
CA CYS A 491 5.51 7.81 15.96
C CYS A 491 4.98 9.20 16.30
N ALA A 492 5.58 9.80 17.33
CA ALA A 492 5.41 11.20 17.70
C ALA A 492 6.77 11.78 18.11
N ASN A 493 6.89 13.12 18.11
CA ASN A 493 8.11 13.87 18.48
C ASN A 493 9.25 13.77 17.45
N ASP A 494 10.45 13.43 17.91
CA ASP A 494 11.71 13.31 17.17
C ASP A 494 12.02 11.87 16.71
N LYS A 495 11.05 10.95 16.85
CA LYS A 495 11.16 9.60 16.31
C LYS A 495 10.97 9.60 14.79
N LEU A 496 11.83 8.88 14.09
CA LEU A 496 11.77 8.70 12.64
C LEU A 496 11.13 7.34 12.35
N CYS A 497 9.91 7.31 11.81
CA CYS A 497 9.22 6.05 11.48
C CYS A 497 9.11 5.87 9.98
N PHE A 498 9.34 4.64 9.50
CA PHE A 498 9.51 4.33 8.08
C PHE A 498 8.39 4.89 7.18
N ASP A 499 7.11 4.68 7.53
CA ASP A 499 5.98 5.17 6.71
C ASP A 499 5.93 6.71 6.65
N SER A 500 6.30 7.36 7.76
CA SER A 500 6.14 8.79 7.99
C SER A 500 7.32 9.64 7.48
N VAL A 501 8.42 9.03 7.05
CA VAL A 501 9.64 9.74 6.65
C VAL A 501 10.02 9.53 5.19
N ARG A 502 10.81 10.45 4.64
CA ARG A 502 11.40 10.33 3.29
C ARG A 502 12.92 10.41 3.35
N PHE A 503 13.58 9.87 2.35
CA PHE A 503 15.04 9.72 2.34
C PHE A 503 15.62 10.37 1.09
N LEU A 504 16.69 11.15 1.27
CA LEU A 504 17.52 11.64 0.17
C LEU A 504 18.98 11.27 0.42
N LEU A 505 19.75 11.15 -0.66
CA LEU A 505 21.17 10.91 -0.63
C LEU A 505 21.89 12.03 -1.37
N GLY A 506 22.94 12.60 -0.77
CA GLY A 506 23.71 13.69 -1.37
C GLY A 506 24.79 14.22 -0.44
N ASP A 507 25.82 14.87 -0.98
CA ASP A 507 26.89 15.50 -0.20
C ASP A 507 26.41 16.83 0.40
N PHE A 508 25.70 16.77 1.54
CA PHE A 508 25.08 17.96 2.14
C PHE A 508 26.09 18.79 2.95
N ASP A 509 27.17 18.16 3.43
CA ASP A 509 28.21 18.81 4.23
C ASP A 509 29.44 19.29 3.43
N GLY A 510 29.51 18.94 2.15
CA GLY A 510 30.52 19.37 1.18
C GLY A 510 31.86 18.68 1.34
N ASP A 511 31.92 17.51 2.00
CA ASP A 511 33.16 16.76 2.23
C ASP A 511 33.49 15.74 1.13
N GLY A 512 32.68 15.70 0.07
CA GLY A 512 32.85 14.83 -1.10
C GLY A 512 32.25 13.45 -0.91
N ARG A 513 31.66 13.13 0.25
CA ARG A 513 30.91 11.90 0.47
C ARG A 513 29.41 12.19 0.50
N ALA A 514 28.62 11.29 -0.07
CA ALA A 514 27.19 11.36 0.07
C ALA A 514 26.75 11.03 1.51
N ASP A 515 25.95 11.91 2.10
CA ASP A 515 25.25 11.76 3.37
C ASP A 515 23.80 11.33 3.17
N LEU A 516 23.17 10.83 4.23
CA LEU A 516 21.76 10.49 4.26
C LEU A 516 20.94 11.61 4.90
N MET A 517 19.89 12.06 4.23
CA MET A 517 18.89 12.98 4.78
C MET A 517 17.59 12.22 5.05
N VAL A 518 17.03 12.38 6.25
CA VAL A 518 15.69 11.89 6.59
C VAL A 518 14.75 13.08 6.78
N ILE A 519 13.59 13.05 6.16
CA ILE A 519 12.62 14.16 6.14
C ILE A 519 11.36 13.72 6.88
N SER A 520 10.88 14.49 7.84
CA SER A 520 9.70 14.16 8.66
C SER A 520 8.81 15.37 8.96
N ALA A 521 7.55 15.12 9.30
CA ALA A 521 6.68 16.17 9.85
C ALA A 521 7.10 16.53 11.27
N ARG A 522 7.20 17.82 11.59
CA ARG A 522 7.53 18.29 12.94
C ARG A 522 7.12 19.75 13.14
N ARG A 523 6.51 20.05 14.30
CA ARG A 523 6.12 21.41 14.72
C ARG A 523 5.30 22.17 13.67
N GLY A 524 4.40 21.46 12.98
CA GLY A 524 3.52 22.03 11.95
C GLY A 524 4.17 22.25 10.59
N GLY A 525 5.47 22.03 10.44
CA GLY A 525 6.21 22.08 9.17
C GLY A 525 7.01 20.79 8.92
N THR A 526 8.10 20.92 8.16
CA THR A 526 8.99 19.83 7.77
C THR A 526 10.34 19.95 8.49
N ALA A 527 10.78 18.84 9.09
CA ALA A 527 12.12 18.69 9.63
C ALA A 527 12.98 17.86 8.68
N PHE A 528 14.20 18.34 8.45
CA PHE A 528 15.24 17.68 7.67
C PHE A 528 16.34 17.26 8.63
N TRP A 529 16.62 15.97 8.70
CA TRP A 529 17.57 15.35 9.61
C TRP A 529 18.76 14.82 8.82
N LEU A 530 19.92 15.43 8.99
CA LEU A 530 21.17 15.01 8.35
C LEU A 530 21.83 13.94 9.19
N LEU A 531 22.05 12.77 8.60
CA LEU A 531 22.88 11.70 9.11
C LEU A 531 24.19 11.71 8.32
N ARG A 532 25.18 12.40 8.89
CA ARG A 532 26.49 12.60 8.26
C ARG A 532 27.19 11.26 8.01
N ASN A 533 27.86 11.16 6.87
CA ASN A 533 28.71 10.03 6.55
C ASN A 533 30.04 10.09 7.32
N ALA A 534 30.24 9.15 8.25
CA ALA A 534 31.45 9.03 9.06
C ALA A 534 32.57 8.19 8.40
N GLY A 535 32.38 7.76 7.15
CA GLY A 535 33.32 6.97 6.34
C GLY A 535 32.97 5.48 6.24
N ASP A 536 32.32 4.92 7.26
CA ASP A 536 31.92 3.50 7.33
C ASP A 536 30.48 3.27 7.83
N ARG A 537 29.78 4.35 8.19
CA ARG A 537 28.42 4.37 8.74
C ARG A 537 27.82 5.76 8.61
N PHE A 538 26.53 5.89 8.85
CA PHE A 538 25.90 7.19 9.07
C PHE A 538 25.80 7.52 10.57
N ASP A 539 26.12 8.75 10.93
CA ASP A 539 25.98 9.26 12.31
C ASP A 539 24.51 9.44 12.71
N ALA A 540 24.27 9.66 14.00
CA ALA A 540 22.94 9.97 14.52
C ALA A 540 22.35 11.23 13.86
N PRO A 541 21.02 11.26 13.62
CA PRO A 541 20.35 12.36 12.94
C PRO A 541 20.53 13.69 13.67
N ARG A 542 20.94 14.72 12.93
CA ARG A 542 21.02 16.10 13.41
C ARG A 542 20.08 16.97 12.60
N LEU A 543 19.33 17.84 13.29
CA LEU A 543 18.43 18.77 12.62
C LEU A 543 19.24 19.71 11.70
N TRP A 544 19.00 19.58 10.40
CA TRP A 544 19.62 20.39 9.35
C TRP A 544 18.78 21.62 9.00
N LEU A 545 17.46 21.43 8.95
CA LEU A 545 16.48 22.50 8.70
C LEU A 545 15.15 22.15 9.36
N GLN A 546 14.48 23.18 9.89
CA GLN A 546 13.08 23.12 10.30
C GLN A 546 12.33 24.22 9.55
N THR A 547 11.32 23.84 8.76
CA THR A 547 10.45 24.80 8.08
C THR A 547 9.25 25.17 8.94
N GLY A 548 8.58 26.27 8.58
CA GLY A 548 7.29 26.65 9.13
C GLY A 548 6.12 25.90 8.48
N ASP A 549 4.91 26.32 8.82
CA ASP A 549 3.64 25.72 8.41
C ASP A 549 3.27 25.89 6.93
N VAL A 550 4.01 26.74 6.20
CA VAL A 550 3.90 26.90 4.75
C VAL A 550 4.39 25.66 4.01
N LEU A 551 5.49 25.05 4.47
CA LEU A 551 6.18 23.93 3.83
C LEU A 551 5.95 22.64 4.63
N LYS A 552 4.75 22.10 4.51
CA LYS A 552 4.26 20.89 5.18
C LYS A 552 4.52 19.64 4.35
N PRO A 553 4.90 18.49 4.96
CA PRO A 553 5.12 17.25 4.20
C PRO A 553 3.88 16.75 3.47
N GLU A 554 2.67 17.05 3.97
CA GLU A 554 1.40 16.65 3.34
C GLU A 554 1.14 17.41 2.01
N LEU A 555 1.72 18.60 1.88
CA LEU A 555 1.64 19.44 0.69
C LEU A 555 2.80 19.19 -0.27
N ALA A 556 3.94 18.71 0.22
CA ALA A 556 5.02 18.26 -0.64
C ALA A 556 4.55 17.09 -1.52
N GLN A 557 4.89 17.11 -2.80
CA GLN A 557 4.76 15.95 -3.66
C GLN A 557 6.11 15.29 -3.98
N GLN A 558 7.21 16.04 -3.91
CA GLN A 558 8.54 15.53 -4.21
C GLN A 558 9.64 16.28 -3.47
N TYR A 559 10.68 15.55 -3.07
CA TYR A 559 11.94 16.11 -2.60
C TYR A 559 13.06 15.62 -3.52
N VAL A 560 13.96 16.51 -3.94
CA VAL A 560 15.07 16.16 -4.83
C VAL A 560 16.37 16.74 -4.27
N ALA A 561 17.43 15.94 -4.19
CA ALA A 561 18.76 16.38 -3.79
C ALA A 561 19.67 16.59 -5.01
N ALA A 562 20.27 17.77 -5.12
CA ALA A 562 21.33 18.06 -6.10
C ALA A 562 22.06 19.38 -5.75
N ASP A 563 23.20 19.66 -6.37
CA ASP A 563 23.86 20.97 -6.25
C ASP A 563 23.18 22.03 -7.12
N PHE A 564 22.02 22.50 -6.67
CA PHE A 564 21.27 23.58 -7.34
C PHE A 564 21.94 24.95 -7.20
N THR A 565 22.81 25.14 -6.20
CA THR A 565 23.39 26.45 -5.87
C THR A 565 24.77 26.66 -6.52
N GLY A 566 25.43 25.59 -6.95
CA GLY A 566 26.81 25.60 -7.44
C GLY A 566 27.83 25.70 -6.31
N SER A 567 27.43 25.34 -5.09
CA SER A 567 28.29 25.43 -3.89
C SER A 567 29.11 24.17 -3.65
N ARG A 568 28.95 23.14 -4.51
CA ARG A 568 29.43 21.77 -4.32
C ARG A 568 28.83 21.07 -3.11
N ARG A 569 27.76 21.63 -2.53
CA ARG A 569 26.94 21.00 -1.51
C ARG A 569 25.57 20.68 -2.11
N ALA A 570 25.07 19.49 -1.83
CA ALA A 570 23.70 19.14 -2.13
C ALA A 570 22.75 20.11 -1.42
N SER A 571 21.79 20.62 -2.19
CA SER A 571 20.63 21.37 -1.73
C SER A 571 19.38 20.51 -1.93
N VAL A 572 18.29 20.83 -1.24
CA VAL A 572 17.02 20.13 -1.38
C VAL A 572 16.02 21.01 -2.13
N LEU A 573 15.55 20.53 -3.27
CA LEU A 573 14.34 21.02 -3.91
C LEU A 573 13.12 20.41 -3.21
N ILE A 574 12.21 21.27 -2.76
CA ILE A 574 10.90 20.91 -2.21
C ILE A 574 9.86 21.28 -3.27
N VAL A 575 9.25 20.27 -3.87
CA VAL A 575 8.18 20.43 -4.87
C VAL A 575 6.85 20.37 -4.14
N GLN A 576 6.19 21.51 -4.00
CA GLN A 576 4.95 21.64 -3.24
C GLN A 576 3.73 21.77 -4.15
N LYS A 577 2.66 21.04 -3.83
CA LYS A 577 1.35 21.18 -4.47
C LYS A 577 0.75 22.56 -4.16
N ARG A 578 0.25 23.23 -5.19
CA ARG A 578 -0.52 24.48 -5.04
C ARG A 578 -2.00 24.18 -4.83
N ALA A 579 -2.72 25.11 -4.20
CA ALA A 579 -4.16 24.97 -3.95
C ALA A 579 -5.02 25.20 -5.21
N ASP A 580 -4.55 26.01 -6.16
CA ASP A 580 -5.24 26.32 -7.41
C ASP A 580 -5.00 25.23 -8.47
N SER A 581 -3.74 25.03 -8.84
CA SER A 581 -3.23 23.96 -9.70
C SER A 581 -1.71 24.11 -9.85
N GLY A 582 -1.05 23.01 -10.19
CA GLY A 582 0.39 22.97 -10.41
C GLY A 582 1.23 23.06 -9.14
N LEU A 583 2.47 23.54 -9.30
CA LEU A 583 3.55 23.27 -8.35
C LEU A 583 4.40 24.51 -8.04
N ASP A 584 4.81 24.65 -6.78
CA ASP A 584 5.82 25.60 -6.35
C ASP A 584 7.14 24.87 -6.09
N LEU A 585 8.25 25.42 -6.61
CA LEU A 585 9.59 24.85 -6.53
C LEU A 585 10.43 25.67 -5.55
N TRP A 586 10.62 25.14 -4.33
CA TRP A 586 11.39 25.81 -3.27
C TRP A 586 12.76 25.18 -3.11
N ILE A 587 13.82 25.98 -2.99
CA ILE A 587 15.16 25.49 -2.69
C ILE A 587 15.49 25.74 -1.22
N ALA A 588 15.83 24.66 -0.52
CA ALA A 588 16.45 24.65 0.78
C ALA A 588 17.94 24.33 0.63
N SER A 589 18.82 25.16 1.19
CA SER A 589 20.25 24.93 1.20
C SER A 589 20.82 25.30 2.57
N SER A 590 22.00 24.79 2.90
CA SER A 590 22.72 25.17 4.11
C SER A 590 24.11 25.66 3.75
N THR A 591 24.51 26.78 4.36
CA THR A 591 25.85 27.36 4.23
C THR A 591 26.73 27.04 5.46
N GLY A 592 26.23 26.25 6.42
CA GLY A 592 26.89 25.99 7.70
C GLY A 592 25.97 26.29 8.90
N ALA A 593 26.46 27.04 9.89
CA ALA A 593 25.89 27.13 11.24
C ALA A 593 24.42 27.62 11.36
N ALA A 594 23.83 28.17 10.29
CA ALA A 594 22.40 28.40 10.17
C ALA A 594 21.93 28.11 8.74
N SER A 595 20.89 27.28 8.58
CA SER A 595 20.24 27.05 7.29
C SER A 595 19.20 28.16 7.06
N PRO A 596 19.34 28.99 6.00
CA PRO A 596 18.34 30.01 5.68
C PRO A 596 16.98 29.38 5.38
N ALA A 597 15.92 30.19 5.48
CA ALA A 597 14.59 29.77 5.07
C ALA A 597 14.58 29.37 3.59
N PRO A 598 13.82 28.33 3.19
CA PRO A 598 13.72 27.95 1.79
C PRO A 598 13.21 29.09 0.91
N VAL A 599 13.77 29.20 -0.31
CA VAL A 599 13.46 30.28 -1.25
C VAL A 599 12.68 29.73 -2.43
N LEU A 600 11.59 30.38 -2.81
CA LEU A 600 10.80 30.02 -3.99
C LEU A 600 11.58 30.39 -5.25
N TRP A 601 11.96 29.40 -6.06
CA TRP A 601 12.71 29.62 -7.31
C TRP A 601 11.83 29.56 -8.55
N ALA A 602 10.65 28.93 -8.49
CA ALA A 602 9.68 28.94 -9.59
C ALA A 602 8.25 28.61 -9.16
N GLN A 603 7.29 29.09 -9.95
CA GLN A 603 5.89 28.69 -9.92
C GLN A 603 5.54 27.97 -11.23
N ALA A 604 5.50 26.65 -11.20
CA ALA A 604 5.17 25.80 -12.34
C ALA A 604 3.65 25.59 -12.43
N LYS A 605 2.92 26.65 -12.77
CA LYS A 605 1.43 26.64 -12.86
C LYS A 605 0.88 25.69 -13.93
N ASN A 606 1.68 25.40 -14.97
CA ASN A 606 1.28 24.60 -16.12
C ASN A 606 1.69 23.12 -16.01
N LEU A 607 2.44 22.74 -14.97
CA LEU A 607 2.80 21.35 -14.72
C LEU A 607 1.76 20.71 -13.80
N PRO A 608 1.23 19.52 -14.10
CA PRO A 608 0.24 18.87 -13.25
C PRO A 608 0.83 18.47 -11.89
N GLN A 609 -0.04 18.37 -10.88
CA GLN A 609 0.33 17.64 -9.67
C GLN A 609 0.45 16.16 -10.04
N ASN A 610 1.53 15.51 -9.61
CA ASN A 610 2.08 14.21 -10.04
C ASN A 610 3.26 14.26 -11.02
N THR A 611 3.70 15.43 -11.48
CA THR A 611 4.95 15.55 -12.27
C THR A 611 6.14 15.05 -11.48
N ASN A 612 6.97 14.21 -12.11
CA ASN A 612 8.23 13.70 -11.58
C ASN A 612 9.40 14.60 -12.03
N PHE A 613 10.21 15.08 -11.07
CA PHE A 613 11.37 15.93 -11.30
C PHE A 613 12.66 15.15 -11.10
N LEU A 614 13.49 15.09 -12.14
CA LEU A 614 14.78 14.42 -12.11
C LEU A 614 15.90 15.47 -12.22
N PRO A 615 16.92 15.46 -11.34
CA PRO A 615 18.05 16.37 -11.45
C PRO A 615 18.92 16.01 -12.65
N VAL A 616 19.33 17.02 -13.40
CA VAL A 616 20.19 16.92 -14.57
C VAL A 616 21.48 17.66 -14.27
N HIS A 617 22.60 16.94 -14.26
CA HIS A 617 23.92 17.51 -14.11
C HIS A 617 24.55 17.83 -15.47
N THR A 618 25.34 18.89 -15.48
CA THR A 618 26.26 19.22 -16.57
C THR A 618 27.55 19.64 -15.91
N GLU A 619 28.67 19.09 -16.39
CA GLU A 619 29.97 19.30 -15.76
C GLU A 619 30.28 20.81 -15.64
N GLY A 620 30.74 21.21 -14.45
CA GLY A 620 31.03 22.63 -14.15
C GLY A 620 29.81 23.55 -14.01
N SER A 621 28.58 23.03 -14.09
CA SER A 621 27.34 23.80 -14.02
C SER A 621 26.49 23.45 -12.79
N ARG A 622 25.55 24.34 -12.46
CA ARG A 622 24.52 24.07 -11.44
C ARG A 622 23.55 23.00 -11.95
N ALA A 623 23.03 22.19 -11.03
CA ALA A 623 22.01 21.21 -11.37
C ALA A 623 20.77 21.89 -11.95
N SER A 624 20.31 21.40 -13.11
CA SER A 624 19.03 21.73 -13.72
C SER A 624 18.04 20.57 -13.49
N LEU A 625 16.84 20.61 -14.06
CA LEU A 625 15.85 19.54 -13.92
C LEU A 625 15.25 19.15 -15.26
N VAL A 626 14.75 17.92 -15.31
CA VAL A 626 13.75 17.50 -16.28
C VAL A 626 12.50 17.04 -15.54
N ALA A 627 11.34 17.53 -15.98
CA ALA A 627 10.03 17.17 -15.48
C ALA A 627 9.36 16.18 -16.44
N LEU A 628 8.82 15.09 -15.90
CA LEU A 628 8.09 14.05 -16.61
C LEU A 628 6.67 13.92 -16.06
N ASP A 629 5.67 13.93 -16.95
CA ASP A 629 4.27 13.82 -16.57
C ASP A 629 3.42 13.23 -17.71
N GLY A 630 2.12 13.02 -17.47
CA GLY A 630 1.18 12.50 -18.48
C GLY A 630 0.41 13.61 -19.21
N SER A 631 0.29 13.49 -20.52
CA SER A 631 -0.61 14.29 -21.37
C SER A 631 -1.32 13.38 -22.38
N ASP A 632 -2.65 13.31 -22.31
CA ASP A 632 -3.47 12.55 -23.27
C ASP A 632 -2.99 11.10 -23.49
N GLY A 633 -2.70 10.40 -22.39
CA GLY A 633 -2.21 9.02 -22.43
C GLY A 633 -0.75 8.85 -22.90
N ARG A 634 -0.02 9.95 -23.10
CA ARG A 634 1.39 9.96 -23.53
C ARG A 634 2.28 10.63 -22.51
N LEU A 635 3.53 10.21 -22.43
CA LEU A 635 4.53 10.88 -21.60
C LEU A 635 4.87 12.25 -22.19
N ALA A 636 4.93 13.27 -21.34
CA ALA A 636 5.41 14.59 -21.64
C ALA A 636 6.71 14.87 -20.88
N LEU A 637 7.56 15.68 -21.50
CA LEU A 637 8.87 16.09 -20.99
C LEU A 637 8.96 17.61 -21.00
N THR A 638 9.36 18.20 -19.87
CA THR A 638 9.63 19.63 -19.75
C THR A 638 11.02 19.85 -19.16
N GLN A 639 11.88 20.58 -19.85
CA GLN A 639 13.18 20.96 -19.28
C GLN A 639 13.05 22.20 -18.43
N ILE A 640 13.81 22.24 -17.33
CA ILE A 640 13.81 23.35 -16.40
C ILE A 640 15.25 23.78 -16.18
N ALA A 641 15.61 24.94 -16.72
CA ALA A 641 16.97 25.45 -16.64
C ALA A 641 17.20 26.20 -15.32
N ASN A 642 18.42 26.14 -14.80
CA ASN A 642 18.82 26.86 -13.60
C ASN A 642 19.76 28.03 -13.96
N ASP A 643 19.31 29.27 -13.71
CA ASP A 643 20.10 30.49 -13.99
C ASP A 643 20.97 30.95 -12.81
N GLY A 644 20.93 30.21 -11.69
CA GLY A 644 21.62 30.52 -10.43
C GLY A 644 20.77 31.22 -9.37
N ALA A 645 19.57 31.69 -9.72
CA ALA A 645 18.62 32.29 -8.78
C ALA A 645 17.17 31.79 -8.96
N HIS A 646 16.83 31.27 -10.14
CA HIS A 646 15.50 30.81 -10.52
C HIS A 646 15.55 29.50 -11.31
N LEU A 647 14.41 28.82 -11.36
CA LEU A 647 14.17 27.68 -12.22
C LEU A 647 13.27 28.10 -13.39
N LEU A 648 13.84 28.15 -14.58
CA LEU A 648 13.15 28.59 -15.80
C LEU A 648 12.41 27.40 -16.42
N ILE A 649 11.09 27.39 -16.28
CA ILE A 649 10.22 26.32 -16.83
C ILE A 649 10.17 26.45 -18.35
N GLY A 650 10.69 25.44 -19.06
CA GLY A 650 10.69 25.39 -20.52
C GLY A 650 9.36 24.92 -21.10
N GLU A 651 9.37 24.68 -22.42
CA GLU A 651 8.21 24.17 -23.13
C GLU A 651 7.95 22.69 -22.81
N ARG A 652 6.66 22.35 -22.62
CA ARG A 652 6.20 20.98 -22.40
C ARG A 652 6.06 20.26 -23.74
N ARG A 653 6.83 19.18 -23.91
CA ARG A 653 6.87 18.40 -25.14
C ARG A 653 6.28 17.01 -24.93
N VAL A 654 5.26 16.67 -25.72
CA VAL A 654 4.67 15.33 -25.70
C VAL A 654 5.50 14.36 -26.55
N LEU A 655 5.81 13.20 -25.98
CA LEU A 655 6.57 12.14 -26.64
C LEU A 655 5.67 11.27 -27.55
N PRO A 656 6.25 10.43 -28.43
CA PRO A 656 5.49 9.50 -29.27
C PRO A 656 4.59 8.56 -28.44
N ALA A 657 3.50 8.08 -29.05
CA ALA A 657 2.45 7.30 -28.38
C ALA A 657 2.92 6.00 -27.71
N ARG A 658 4.08 5.46 -28.09
CA ARG A 658 4.68 4.28 -27.44
C ARG A 658 5.12 4.51 -25.99
N PHE A 659 5.33 5.77 -25.59
CA PHE A 659 5.70 6.14 -24.23
C PHE A 659 4.44 6.42 -23.41
N VAL A 660 3.85 5.36 -22.85
CA VAL A 660 2.66 5.45 -21.98
C VAL A 660 3.12 5.80 -20.55
N PRO A 661 2.59 6.84 -19.89
CA PRO A 661 3.10 7.34 -18.60
C PRO A 661 3.31 6.26 -17.53
N ASP A 662 2.32 5.39 -17.31
CA ASP A 662 2.38 4.34 -16.27
C ASP A 662 3.30 3.16 -16.64
N PHE A 663 3.83 3.13 -17.86
CA PHE A 663 4.72 2.08 -18.37
C PHE A 663 6.11 2.61 -18.73
N VAL A 664 6.50 3.77 -18.19
CA VAL A 664 7.83 4.36 -18.38
C VAL A 664 8.55 4.50 -17.05
N LYS A 665 9.65 3.76 -16.88
CA LYS A 665 10.61 3.98 -15.79
C LYS A 665 11.75 4.85 -16.32
N ALA A 666 12.11 5.90 -15.58
CA ALA A 666 13.07 6.90 -16.05
C ALA A 666 14.28 7.01 -15.11
N ALA A 667 15.45 7.30 -15.68
CA ALA A 667 16.68 7.60 -14.94
C ALA A 667 17.48 8.70 -15.65
N VAL A 668 18.26 9.48 -14.91
CA VAL A 668 19.16 10.50 -15.47
C VAL A 668 20.60 10.19 -15.07
N GLY A 669 21.55 10.40 -15.98
CA GLY A 669 22.97 10.31 -15.67
C GLY A 669 23.88 10.51 -16.88
N ALA A 670 25.16 10.70 -16.62
CA ALA A 670 26.17 11.01 -17.63
C ALA A 670 26.47 9.81 -18.53
N LEU A 671 26.38 10.02 -19.85
CA LEU A 671 26.81 9.03 -20.83
C LEU A 671 28.31 9.17 -21.14
N HIS A 672 28.91 8.08 -21.61
CA HIS A 672 30.32 8.07 -21.99
C HIS A 672 30.63 9.17 -23.03
N GLY A 673 31.66 9.97 -22.78
CA GLY A 673 32.10 11.04 -23.69
C GLY A 673 31.14 12.24 -23.78
N LYS A 674 30.24 12.42 -22.81
CA LYS A 674 29.31 13.56 -22.75
C LYS A 674 29.48 14.35 -21.45
N ASP A 675 29.46 15.66 -21.58
CA ASP A 675 29.58 16.60 -20.45
C ASP A 675 28.23 16.82 -19.73
N SER A 676 27.12 16.44 -20.36
CA SER A 676 25.76 16.56 -19.83
C SER A 676 25.10 15.19 -19.65
N ASP A 677 24.26 15.08 -18.62
CA ASP A 677 23.44 13.89 -18.42
C ASP A 677 22.46 13.65 -19.57
N ALA A 678 22.15 12.38 -19.83
CA ALA A 678 21.06 11.97 -20.68
C ALA A 678 19.89 11.43 -19.84
N LEU A 679 18.69 11.52 -20.40
CA LEU A 679 17.51 10.89 -19.84
C LEU A 679 17.33 9.50 -20.46
N LEU A 680 17.20 8.49 -19.62
CA LEU A 680 16.91 7.11 -19.96
C LEU A 680 15.43 6.81 -19.74
N LEU A 681 14.79 6.16 -20.71
CA LEU A 681 13.38 5.72 -20.64
C LEU A 681 13.31 4.21 -20.90
N LEU A 682 12.81 3.46 -19.92
CA LEU A 682 12.58 2.01 -20.00
C LEU A 682 11.09 1.73 -20.18
N THR A 683 10.75 1.03 -21.26
CA THR A 683 9.36 0.61 -21.58
C THR A 683 9.28 -0.89 -21.82
N PRO A 684 8.19 -1.56 -21.43
CA PRO A 684 7.97 -2.94 -21.84
C PRO A 684 7.80 -3.01 -23.37
N HIS A 685 8.41 -4.01 -24.00
CA HIS A 685 8.22 -4.27 -25.42
C HIS A 685 6.99 -5.18 -25.63
N LEU A 686 5.96 -4.63 -26.25
CA LEU A 686 4.63 -5.26 -26.30
C LEU A 686 4.28 -5.90 -27.67
N ASP A 687 5.27 -6.18 -28.52
CA ASP A 687 5.05 -6.87 -29.80
C ASP A 687 4.78 -8.38 -29.62
N SER A 688 3.93 -8.93 -30.47
CA SER A 688 3.57 -10.35 -30.57
C SER A 688 4.66 -11.25 -31.19
N ALA A 689 5.71 -10.67 -31.79
CA ALA A 689 6.74 -11.41 -32.52
C ALA A 689 7.91 -11.92 -31.66
N SER A 690 8.06 -11.45 -30.42
CA SER A 690 9.13 -11.88 -29.51
C SER A 690 8.60 -12.86 -28.49
N ASP A 691 9.25 -14.02 -28.38
CA ASP A 691 8.97 -14.99 -27.32
C ASP A 691 9.52 -14.46 -25.97
N ASP A 692 10.72 -13.87 -25.89
CA ASP A 692 11.21 -13.42 -24.58
C ASP A 692 10.47 -12.18 -24.03
N ALA A 693 10.42 -12.04 -22.70
CA ALA A 693 10.14 -10.76 -22.05
C ALA A 693 11.24 -9.75 -22.42
N VAL A 694 10.84 -8.64 -23.04
CA VAL A 694 11.76 -7.64 -23.59
C VAL A 694 11.47 -6.25 -23.02
N ILE A 695 12.54 -5.52 -22.68
CA ILE A 695 12.49 -4.12 -22.24
C ILE A 695 13.26 -3.28 -23.23
N ASP A 696 12.59 -2.28 -23.81
CA ASP A 696 13.23 -1.29 -24.67
C ASP A 696 13.81 -0.16 -23.83
N ILE A 697 15.04 0.22 -24.18
CA ILE A 697 15.74 1.35 -23.58
C ILE A 697 15.88 2.44 -24.64
N SER A 698 15.33 3.62 -24.36
CA SER A 698 15.55 4.83 -25.17
C SER A 698 16.34 5.88 -24.40
N THR A 699 17.23 6.58 -25.08
CA THR A 699 17.94 7.75 -24.55
C THR A 699 17.40 9.04 -25.16
N VAL A 700 17.37 10.10 -24.37
CA VAL A 700 17.09 11.47 -24.81
C VAL A 700 18.30 12.33 -24.47
N ASP A 701 18.95 12.87 -25.50
CA ASP A 701 19.97 13.90 -25.34
C ASP A 701 19.28 15.21 -24.94
N LEU A 702 19.51 15.62 -23.68
CA LEU A 702 18.91 16.83 -23.11
C LEU A 702 19.60 18.12 -23.60
N ALA A 703 20.85 18.03 -24.07
CA ALA A 703 21.57 19.17 -24.63
C ALA A 703 21.29 19.34 -26.14
N GLY A 704 20.92 18.26 -26.84
CA GLY A 704 20.64 18.25 -28.26
C GLY A 704 19.40 19.09 -28.66
N ALA A 705 19.38 19.62 -29.88
CA ALA A 705 18.24 20.42 -30.39
C ALA A 705 16.97 19.58 -30.60
N ALA A 706 17.12 18.32 -31.03
CA ALA A 706 16.02 17.46 -31.41
C ALA A 706 15.27 16.83 -30.21
N LYS A 707 15.92 16.69 -29.04
CA LYS A 707 15.39 16.14 -27.76
C LYS A 707 14.37 15.01 -27.93
N ALA A 708 14.63 14.13 -28.89
CA ALA A 708 13.74 13.04 -29.26
C ALA A 708 14.29 11.72 -28.69
N PRO A 709 13.44 10.84 -28.14
CA PRO A 709 13.89 9.52 -27.70
C PRO A 709 14.42 8.68 -28.86
N ILE A 710 15.67 8.23 -28.73
CA ILE A 710 16.34 7.31 -29.67
C ILE A 710 16.47 5.96 -28.97
N GLN A 711 16.11 4.88 -29.66
CA GLN A 711 16.29 3.53 -29.12
C GLN A 711 17.79 3.24 -29.00
N ALA A 712 18.21 2.87 -27.79
CA ALA A 712 19.61 2.74 -27.41
C ALA A 712 20.00 1.28 -27.17
N ALA A 713 19.14 0.52 -26.49
CA ALA A 713 19.41 -0.88 -26.17
C ALA A 713 18.12 -1.66 -25.91
N VAL A 714 18.27 -2.97 -25.73
CA VAL A 714 17.19 -3.91 -25.42
C VAL A 714 17.67 -4.87 -24.33
N LEU A 715 16.87 -5.09 -23.29
CA LEU A 715 17.10 -6.13 -22.29
C LEU A 715 16.14 -7.30 -22.55
N ARG A 716 16.62 -8.53 -22.33
CA ARG A 716 15.85 -9.77 -22.54
C ARG A 716 15.82 -10.60 -21.27
N GLY A 717 14.77 -11.41 -21.11
CA GLY A 717 14.67 -12.43 -20.05
C GLY A 717 14.35 -11.85 -18.67
N MET A 718 13.80 -10.63 -18.59
CA MET A 718 13.38 -10.01 -17.33
C MET A 718 12.07 -9.22 -17.52
N SER A 719 11.24 -9.22 -16.48
CA SER A 719 10.01 -8.44 -16.47
C SER A 719 10.30 -6.96 -16.24
N TRP A 720 9.64 -6.09 -17.02
CA TRP A 720 9.69 -4.64 -16.80
C TRP A 720 9.20 -4.24 -15.41
N SER A 721 8.19 -4.96 -14.87
CA SER A 721 7.59 -4.70 -13.55
C SER A 721 8.61 -4.80 -12.43
N ASP A 722 9.56 -5.72 -12.59
CA ASP A 722 10.50 -6.09 -11.54
C ASP A 722 11.81 -5.30 -11.58
N VAL A 723 12.03 -4.41 -12.56
CA VAL A 723 13.31 -3.69 -12.70
C VAL A 723 13.16 -2.18 -12.58
N PHE A 724 14.12 -1.52 -11.94
CA PHE A 724 14.18 -0.07 -11.76
C PHE A 724 15.58 0.42 -12.13
N PRO A 725 15.71 1.35 -13.10
CA PRO A 725 17.00 1.74 -13.64
C PRO A 725 17.68 2.84 -12.81
N ALA A 726 19.00 2.81 -12.79
CA ALA A 726 19.87 3.92 -12.40
C ALA A 726 21.09 3.97 -13.34
N LEU A 727 21.52 5.18 -13.68
CA LEU A 727 22.79 5.39 -14.37
C LEU A 727 23.82 5.83 -13.33
N VAL A 728 24.90 5.06 -13.22
CA VAL A 728 25.99 5.32 -12.28
C VAL A 728 27.28 5.57 -13.04
N ARG A 729 28.09 6.50 -12.55
CA ARG A 729 29.43 6.76 -13.08
C ARG A 729 30.44 6.38 -12.02
N ASP A 730 31.36 5.48 -12.37
CA ASP A 730 32.53 5.20 -11.56
C ASP A 730 33.77 5.85 -12.19
N ASN A 731 34.90 5.78 -11.49
CA ASN A 731 36.18 6.33 -11.96
C ASN A 731 36.67 5.77 -13.30
N ARG A 732 36.07 4.69 -13.80
CA ARG A 732 36.55 3.94 -14.95
C ARG A 732 35.58 3.98 -16.12
N ASN A 733 34.25 3.95 -15.92
CA ASN A 733 33.21 3.97 -16.97
C ASN A 733 31.78 4.25 -16.43
N THR A 734 30.85 4.64 -17.31
CA THR A 734 29.40 4.68 -17.02
C THR A 734 28.84 3.25 -16.96
N ALA A 735 27.85 3.00 -16.10
CA ALA A 735 27.10 1.76 -16.05
C ALA A 735 25.60 1.97 -15.83
N LEU A 736 24.79 1.07 -16.41
CA LEU A 736 23.38 0.90 -16.09
C LEU A 736 23.28 -0.09 -14.93
N VAL A 737 22.73 0.34 -13.81
CA VAL A 737 22.40 -0.51 -12.68
C VAL A 737 20.90 -0.70 -12.65
N LEU A 738 20.47 -1.94 -12.48
CA LEU A 738 19.08 -2.30 -12.27
C LEU A 738 18.92 -2.78 -10.84
N TYR A 739 18.12 -2.06 -10.06
CA TYR A 739 17.45 -2.68 -8.93
C TYR A 739 16.41 -3.62 -9.50
N ARG A 740 16.50 -4.91 -9.18
CA ARG A 740 15.56 -5.91 -9.68
C ARG A 740 14.96 -6.73 -8.55
N ARG A 741 13.75 -7.22 -8.76
CA ARG A 741 13.21 -8.34 -8.00
C ARG A 741 13.50 -9.64 -8.75
N THR A 742 13.91 -10.67 -8.02
CA THR A 742 14.15 -11.99 -8.63
C THR A 742 12.80 -12.65 -8.95
N ASP A 743 12.73 -13.36 -10.08
CA ASP A 743 11.57 -14.20 -10.37
C ASP A 743 11.67 -15.41 -9.43
N ALA A 744 10.84 -15.42 -8.39
CA ALA A 744 10.86 -16.43 -7.35
C ALA A 744 9.49 -17.06 -7.19
N THR A 745 9.47 -18.29 -6.69
CA THR A 745 8.23 -18.94 -6.28
C THR A 745 7.53 -18.07 -5.25
N LEU A 746 6.29 -17.71 -5.55
CA LEU A 746 5.42 -17.00 -4.64
C LEU A 746 4.81 -18.01 -3.70
N GLY A 747 4.94 -17.77 -2.39
CA GLY A 747 3.99 -18.34 -1.45
C GLY A 747 2.58 -17.80 -1.72
N ASP A 748 1.60 -18.43 -1.09
CA ASP A 748 0.19 -18.23 -1.48
C ASP A 748 -0.30 -16.78 -1.38
N PHE A 749 0.31 -15.97 -0.52
CA PHE A 749 -0.17 -14.63 -0.14
C PHE A 749 0.59 -13.47 -0.80
N TYR A 750 1.65 -13.75 -1.55
CA TYR A 750 2.55 -12.73 -2.07
C TYR A 750 2.12 -12.20 -3.44
N PHE A 751 1.98 -10.87 -3.55
CA PHE A 751 1.63 -10.19 -4.80
C PHE A 751 2.84 -9.79 -5.66
N THR A 752 4.06 -9.90 -5.12
CA THR A 752 5.31 -9.56 -5.83
C THR A 752 6.38 -10.62 -5.57
N GLY A 753 7.22 -10.89 -6.58
CA GLY A 753 8.25 -11.92 -6.52
C GLY A 753 9.52 -11.48 -5.80
N GLY A 754 10.16 -12.45 -5.15
CA GLY A 754 11.61 -12.62 -4.91
C GLY A 754 12.39 -11.53 -4.19
N SER A 755 13.57 -11.94 -3.69
CA SER A 755 14.55 -11.04 -3.08
C SER A 755 14.88 -9.88 -4.01
N ALA A 756 15.04 -8.70 -3.43
CA ALA A 756 15.64 -7.58 -4.13
C ALA A 756 17.11 -7.91 -4.48
N ALA A 757 17.58 -7.50 -5.65
CA ALA A 757 18.94 -7.74 -6.11
C ALA A 757 19.43 -6.60 -7.00
N LEU A 758 20.75 -6.54 -7.20
CA LEU A 758 21.39 -5.55 -8.05
C LEU A 758 22.06 -6.20 -9.25
N LEU A 759 21.78 -5.69 -10.44
CA LEU A 759 22.42 -6.12 -11.68
C LEU A 759 23.10 -4.91 -12.35
N ARG A 760 24.34 -5.06 -12.80
CA ARG A 760 25.11 -3.98 -13.42
C ARG A 760 25.51 -4.31 -14.85
N TYR A 761 25.34 -3.36 -15.76
CA TYR A 761 25.80 -3.41 -17.14
C TYR A 761 26.80 -2.27 -17.38
N PRO A 762 28.07 -2.56 -17.69
CA PRO A 762 28.98 -1.54 -18.21
C PRO A 762 28.38 -0.91 -19.48
N VAL A 763 28.50 0.41 -19.63
CA VAL A 763 27.98 1.14 -20.81
C VAL A 763 29.15 1.73 -21.58
N GLY A 764 29.31 1.30 -22.83
CA GLY A 764 30.32 1.82 -23.77
C GLY A 764 29.81 2.99 -24.62
N GLU A 765 30.59 3.33 -25.65
CA GLU A 765 30.19 4.33 -26.65
C GLU A 765 28.84 3.99 -27.30
N GLY A 766 28.05 5.02 -27.60
CA GLY A 766 26.73 4.85 -28.22
C GLY A 766 25.70 4.11 -27.35
N PHE A 767 25.92 3.99 -26.04
CA PHE A 767 25.10 3.21 -25.11
C PHE A 767 25.18 1.67 -25.32
N ALA A 768 26.30 1.17 -25.87
CA ALA A 768 26.49 -0.27 -25.99
C ALA A 768 26.57 -0.94 -24.60
N LEU A 769 25.60 -1.81 -24.29
CA LEU A 769 25.59 -2.57 -23.04
C LEU A 769 26.61 -3.71 -23.10
N GLY A 770 27.52 -3.76 -22.13
CA GLY A 770 28.44 -4.86 -21.90
C GLY A 770 27.77 -6.06 -21.21
N THR A 771 28.57 -7.07 -20.85
CA THR A 771 28.09 -8.26 -20.13
C THR A 771 27.51 -7.89 -18.77
N ALA A 772 26.35 -8.47 -18.44
CA ALA A 772 25.71 -8.30 -17.15
C ALA A 772 26.58 -8.82 -16.00
N GLN A 773 26.59 -8.09 -14.88
CA GLN A 773 27.32 -8.40 -13.66
C GLN A 773 26.32 -8.48 -12.51
N ASP A 774 26.09 -9.69 -11.99
CA ASP A 774 25.26 -9.89 -10.79
C ASP A 774 26.02 -9.43 -9.55
N LEU A 775 25.44 -8.48 -8.82
CA LEU A 775 26.03 -7.91 -7.61
C LEU A 775 25.48 -8.56 -6.32
N GLY A 776 24.50 -9.45 -6.45
CA GLY A 776 23.91 -10.22 -5.37
C GLY A 776 22.59 -9.67 -4.83
N GLU A 777 22.00 -10.44 -3.93
CA GLU A 777 20.75 -10.10 -3.23
C GLU A 777 20.97 -9.05 -2.14
N LEU A 778 19.98 -8.18 -1.99
CA LEU A 778 19.84 -7.22 -0.91
C LEU A 778 19.11 -7.88 0.27
N PRO A 779 19.29 -7.39 1.52
CA PRO A 779 18.54 -7.90 2.66
C PRO A 779 17.04 -7.77 2.44
N GLY A 780 16.30 -8.81 2.81
CA GLY A 780 14.84 -8.82 2.69
C GLY A 780 14.30 -9.54 1.46
N LEU A 781 13.19 -10.23 1.64
CA LEU A 781 12.45 -10.97 0.61
C LEU A 781 11.50 -10.04 -0.15
N PHE A 782 10.74 -9.19 0.53
CA PHE A 782 9.68 -8.37 -0.12
C PHE A 782 9.80 -6.88 0.16
N SER A 783 10.82 -6.48 0.89
CA SER A 783 11.04 -5.12 1.35
C SER A 783 10.58 -4.00 0.42
N GLU A 784 9.85 -3.05 1.01
CA GLU A 784 9.69 -1.73 0.40
C GLU A 784 11.02 -1.03 0.55
N THR A 785 11.65 -0.76 -0.59
CA THR A 785 12.69 0.24 -0.66
C THR A 785 12.07 1.58 -0.93
N VAL A 786 12.36 2.52 -0.05
CA VAL A 786 12.38 3.96 -0.29
C VAL A 786 11.23 4.51 -1.17
N ARG A 787 10.29 5.22 -0.56
CA ARG A 787 9.51 6.26 -1.27
C ARG A 787 10.45 7.43 -1.50
N ILE A 788 11.26 7.40 -2.55
CA ILE A 788 12.47 8.25 -2.63
C ILE A 788 12.11 9.72 -2.76
N ASP A 789 10.98 10.00 -3.38
CA ASP A 789 10.69 11.36 -3.75
C ASP A 789 9.20 11.53 -4.06
N ARG A 790 8.57 10.66 -4.87
CA ARG A 790 7.21 10.87 -5.38
C ARG A 790 6.10 10.46 -4.40
N LEU A 791 5.35 11.45 -3.90
CA LEU A 791 4.25 11.29 -2.94
C LEU A 791 2.86 11.23 -3.59
N ALA A 792 2.75 11.56 -4.88
CA ALA A 792 1.51 11.53 -5.67
C ALA A 792 1.78 10.99 -7.07
N GLN A 793 0.92 10.08 -7.54
CA GLN A 793 0.82 9.64 -8.94
C GLN A 793 -0.59 9.97 -9.43
#